data_AF-A0A150PQS3-F1
#
_entry.id   AF-A0A150PQS3-F1
#
_cell.length_a   1.000
_cell.length_b   1.000
_cell.length_c   1.000
_cell.angle_alpha   90.00
_cell.angle_beta   90.00
_cell.angle_gamma   90.00
#
_symmetry.space_group_name_H-M   'P 1'
#
loop_
_entity.id
_entity.type
_entity.pdbx_description
1 polymer ?
#
loop_
_entity_poly.entity_id
_entity_poly.type
_entity_poly.pdbx_seq_one_letter_code
_entity_poly.pdbx_strand_id
1 'polypeptide(L)'
;MKLKMFEPWASCVRCARWRHRWGVFAPKMRMPTVVVLAAAASRASQAAERLDPALGRVVDEIRGRWGLAVDEVHGDVLLACGPSRPGAAHEVAACYQRLEDQVELGGNLPKLIVLLGHLTARLARLAGLFDAQAARLGGARVPAVVVSSTADIGTDGAWQVLGSPTAGPFQHNPYGTAAEALLWDLIHGRSHGHAWRDLDGSWRRFPGRRPARRNVAAHVAGAGWLSPFQPVGTWPYVVLDVDLHHAAQGVEFDATINQLRALFPSSKFYQSSDSGGVHVFVKLPEGTTYAEGAVTMAEYLAKKKLLIGSVPSRRSGRGDIFYRRVEVPAHPPRLPFGRGSAWLDGPSMNAVADFGNWLNNAPASDYSRAKQMTAKAGARIVKGRWTERAAWVRTYIHNLELAEFPRRRTAPVPPTDPWNRLLPKLAPVVRELVSTGCPAYGTRTAVMQRLADALAELVEPLIARELLRHWVADRDHRSEDIELDREAVLAAVDEFVGSAFADQGFVPETVWAIAEKNIDAFYKANAALPPSLTRDQCRRAAFNIMRLFYRRKHGVIPIAGERFGLALKKERAGDLPRRRPFKNHVARVRETLVRLDFLREVTPADRHGHRAAVYELLSPYWPPPTDPGEFLHVTP
;
A
#
# COMPACT_ATOMS: atom_id res chain seq x y z
N MET A 1 -13.24 -0.64 -21.11
CA MET A 1 -13.79 -1.38 -22.28
C MET A 1 -12.77 -2.40 -22.79
N LYS A 2 -13.23 -3.61 -23.17
CA LYS A 2 -12.54 -4.60 -24.04
C LYS A 2 -11.95 -3.96 -25.30
N LEU A 3 -10.63 -3.79 -25.48
CA LEU A 3 -10.13 -3.34 -26.79
C LEU A 3 -10.11 -4.51 -27.79
N LYS A 4 -10.43 -4.24 -29.05
CA LYS A 4 -10.16 -5.20 -30.13
C LYS A 4 -8.66 -5.14 -30.44
N MET A 5 -8.01 -6.30 -30.53
CA MET A 5 -6.58 -6.40 -30.78
C MET A 5 -6.29 -6.52 -32.28
N PHE A 6 -5.13 -6.04 -32.71
CA PHE A 6 -4.63 -6.19 -34.06
C PHE A 6 -3.93 -7.55 -34.19
N GLU A 7 -4.69 -8.55 -34.59
CA GLU A 7 -4.29 -9.98 -34.64
C GLU A 7 -2.97 -10.27 -35.35
N PRO A 8 -2.57 -9.60 -36.46
CA PRO A 8 -1.30 -9.86 -37.12
C PRO A 8 -0.07 -9.72 -36.21
N TRP A 9 -0.19 -8.98 -35.11
CA TRP A 9 0.89 -8.74 -34.16
C TRP A 9 0.81 -9.59 -32.88
N ALA A 10 -0.25 -10.38 -32.69
CA ALA A 10 -0.45 -11.16 -31.47
C ALA A 10 0.71 -12.14 -31.16
N SER A 11 1.37 -12.65 -32.20
CA SER A 11 2.49 -13.60 -32.11
C SER A 11 3.86 -12.97 -32.35
N CYS A 12 3.97 -11.64 -32.52
CA CYS A 12 5.18 -10.95 -33.00
C CYS A 12 6.49 -11.37 -32.30
N VAL A 13 7.59 -11.58 -33.02
CA VAL A 13 8.92 -11.91 -32.44
C VAL A 13 10.02 -10.95 -32.87
N ARG A 14 9.65 -9.78 -33.42
CA ARG A 14 10.56 -8.84 -34.10
C ARG A 14 11.59 -8.16 -33.19
N CYS A 15 11.43 -8.20 -31.87
CA CYS A 15 12.45 -7.72 -30.93
C CYS A 15 12.53 -8.60 -29.67
N ALA A 16 13.64 -8.55 -28.94
CA ALA A 16 13.91 -9.43 -27.80
C ALA A 16 12.87 -9.37 -26.67
N ARG A 17 12.05 -8.31 -26.60
CA ARG A 17 10.94 -8.17 -25.62
C ARG A 17 9.92 -9.28 -25.68
N TRP A 18 9.75 -9.96 -26.81
CA TRP A 18 8.83 -11.10 -26.92
C TRP A 18 9.15 -12.20 -25.89
N ARG A 19 10.42 -12.32 -25.47
CA ARG A 19 10.85 -13.31 -24.47
C ARG A 19 10.29 -13.02 -23.08
N HIS A 20 10.00 -11.77 -22.76
CA HIS A 20 9.57 -11.32 -21.41
C HIS A 20 8.10 -10.87 -21.35
N ARG A 21 7.39 -10.86 -22.48
CA ARG A 21 6.00 -10.39 -22.55
C ARG A 21 4.99 -11.33 -21.86
N TRP A 22 3.88 -10.71 -21.46
CA TRP A 22 2.68 -11.37 -20.92
C TRP A 22 1.55 -11.47 -21.96
N GLY A 23 1.68 -10.68 -23.03
CA GLY A 23 0.82 -10.61 -24.19
C GLY A 23 1.41 -9.55 -25.15
N VAL A 24 0.69 -9.21 -26.21
CA VAL A 24 1.06 -8.07 -27.07
C VAL A 24 -0.05 -7.05 -26.95
N PHE A 25 0.26 -5.85 -26.44
CA PHE A 25 -0.68 -4.75 -26.41
C PHE A 25 -0.64 -3.99 -27.75
N ALA A 26 -1.57 -4.38 -28.62
CA ALA A 26 -1.70 -3.92 -29.99
C ALA A 26 -3.19 -3.61 -30.26
N PRO A 27 -3.78 -2.55 -29.67
CA PRO A 27 -5.17 -2.22 -29.94
C PRO A 27 -5.37 -1.86 -31.42
N LYS A 28 -6.48 -2.32 -32.01
CA LYS A 28 -6.80 -2.12 -33.43
C LYS A 28 -7.29 -0.68 -33.67
N MET A 29 -6.57 0.06 -34.50
CA MET A 29 -7.01 1.36 -35.02
C MET A 29 -8.24 1.18 -35.91
N ARG A 30 -9.21 2.07 -35.76
CA ARG A 30 -10.40 2.14 -36.61
C ARG A 30 -10.30 3.35 -37.53
N MET A 31 -10.79 4.50 -37.07
CA MET A 31 -10.78 5.77 -37.80
C MET A 31 -10.18 6.85 -36.90
N PRO A 32 -8.90 6.72 -36.48
CA PRO A 32 -8.35 7.65 -35.51
C PRO A 32 -8.16 9.04 -36.12
N THR A 33 -8.81 10.04 -35.56
CA THR A 33 -8.48 11.45 -35.77
C THR A 33 -7.22 11.82 -34.97
N VAL A 34 -7.09 11.28 -33.76
CA VAL A 34 -5.95 11.49 -32.85
C VAL A 34 -5.40 10.13 -32.38
N VAL A 35 -4.08 9.98 -32.35
CA VAL A 35 -3.41 8.83 -31.72
C VAL A 35 -2.61 9.29 -30.50
N VAL A 36 -2.89 8.73 -29.33
CA VAL A 36 -2.20 9.02 -28.07
C VAL A 36 -1.28 7.86 -27.73
N LEU A 37 0.02 8.12 -27.61
CA LEU A 37 1.06 7.12 -27.38
C LEU A 37 1.69 7.27 -26.01
N ALA A 38 1.70 6.20 -25.22
CA ALA A 38 2.59 6.06 -24.07
C ALA A 38 3.87 5.29 -24.45
N ALA A 39 4.89 5.33 -23.58
CA ALA A 39 6.19 4.70 -23.86
C ALA A 39 6.11 3.17 -24.05
N ALA A 40 5.40 2.48 -23.16
CA ALA A 40 5.30 1.02 -23.17
C ALA A 40 4.01 0.54 -22.51
N ALA A 41 3.52 -0.63 -22.92
CA ALA A 41 2.39 -1.28 -22.26
C ALA A 41 2.83 -1.96 -20.96
N SER A 42 2.06 -1.79 -19.89
CA SER A 42 2.18 -2.60 -18.67
C SER A 42 1.89 -4.08 -18.96
N ARG A 43 2.36 -5.00 -18.10
CA ARG A 43 1.99 -6.43 -18.13
C ARG A 43 0.48 -6.55 -17.99
N ALA A 44 -0.12 -5.74 -17.12
CA ALA A 44 -1.56 -5.69 -17.00
C ALA A 44 -2.26 -5.25 -18.28
N SER A 45 -1.78 -4.21 -18.97
CA SER A 45 -2.36 -3.79 -20.26
C SER A 45 -2.26 -4.91 -21.28
N GLN A 46 -1.14 -5.65 -21.33
CA GLN A 46 -0.97 -6.82 -22.19
C GLN A 46 -1.92 -7.98 -21.86
N ALA A 47 -2.11 -8.29 -20.57
CA ALA A 47 -2.93 -9.41 -20.13
C ALA A 47 -4.43 -9.08 -20.20
N ALA A 48 -4.81 -7.88 -19.80
CA ALA A 48 -6.19 -7.40 -19.77
C ALA A 48 -6.70 -6.88 -21.13
N GLU A 49 -5.79 -6.56 -22.06
CA GLU A 49 -6.06 -5.84 -23.33
C GLU A 49 -6.94 -4.62 -23.13
N ARG A 50 -6.46 -3.77 -22.23
CA ARG A 50 -7.04 -2.48 -21.87
C ARG A 50 -5.93 -1.44 -21.79
N LEU A 51 -6.29 -0.18 -22.02
CA LEU A 51 -5.39 0.93 -21.74
C LEU A 51 -5.10 1.00 -20.25
N ASP A 52 -3.88 1.38 -19.89
CA ASP A 52 -3.61 1.84 -18.54
C ASP A 52 -4.49 3.07 -18.24
N PRO A 53 -5.06 3.19 -17.03
CA PRO A 53 -5.98 4.29 -16.70
C PRO A 53 -5.39 5.68 -16.94
N ALA A 54 -4.06 5.85 -16.83
CA ALA A 54 -3.40 7.12 -17.14
C ALA A 54 -3.49 7.51 -18.61
N LEU A 55 -3.27 6.56 -19.53
CA LEU A 55 -3.44 6.77 -20.96
C LEU A 55 -4.91 6.96 -21.32
N GLY A 56 -5.80 6.16 -20.72
CA GLY A 56 -7.25 6.29 -20.89
C GLY A 56 -7.78 7.70 -20.56
N ARG A 57 -7.30 8.32 -19.47
CA ARG A 57 -7.69 9.70 -19.11
C ARG A 57 -7.35 10.73 -20.18
N VAL A 58 -6.14 10.66 -20.74
CA VAL A 58 -5.75 11.63 -21.79
C VAL A 58 -6.61 11.43 -23.04
N VAL A 59 -6.90 10.16 -23.38
CA VAL A 59 -7.83 9.83 -24.47
C VAL A 59 -9.21 10.43 -24.20
N ASP A 60 -9.77 10.22 -23.00
CA ASP A 60 -11.10 10.73 -22.63
C ASP A 60 -11.16 12.27 -22.56
N GLU A 61 -10.10 12.93 -22.08
CA GLU A 61 -9.97 14.39 -22.05
C GLU A 61 -9.96 14.99 -23.46
N ILE A 62 -9.13 14.46 -24.37
CA ILE A 62 -9.09 14.91 -25.76
C ILE A 62 -10.45 14.69 -26.42
N ARG A 63 -11.06 13.51 -26.19
CA ARG A 63 -12.39 13.20 -26.70
C ARG A 63 -13.42 14.23 -26.24
N GLY A 64 -13.46 14.50 -24.94
CA GLY A 64 -14.40 15.46 -24.35
C GLY A 64 -14.22 16.89 -24.86
N ARG A 65 -12.97 17.36 -24.99
CA ARG A 65 -12.67 18.74 -25.40
C ARG A 65 -13.00 19.07 -26.84
N TRP A 66 -12.82 18.12 -27.76
CA TRP A 66 -13.11 18.31 -29.19
C TRP A 66 -14.41 17.64 -29.63
N GLY A 67 -15.18 17.03 -28.72
CA GLY A 67 -16.43 16.35 -29.04
C GLY A 67 -16.25 15.17 -30.00
N LEU A 68 -15.08 14.52 -29.96
CA LEU A 68 -14.74 13.41 -30.84
C LEU A 68 -15.48 12.14 -30.44
N ALA A 69 -15.74 11.24 -31.39
CA ALA A 69 -16.31 9.93 -31.10
C ALA A 69 -15.30 9.00 -30.39
N VAL A 70 -15.79 7.90 -29.83
CA VAL A 70 -14.96 6.92 -29.06
C VAL A 70 -13.85 6.30 -29.90
N ASP A 71 -14.07 6.14 -31.21
CA ASP A 71 -13.13 5.56 -32.16
C ASP A 71 -12.24 6.57 -32.88
N GLU A 72 -12.45 7.87 -32.65
CA GLU A 72 -11.65 8.96 -33.22
C GLU A 72 -10.42 9.31 -32.37
N VAL A 73 -10.35 8.89 -31.10
CA VAL A 73 -9.17 9.06 -30.25
C VAL A 73 -8.65 7.69 -29.85
N HIS A 74 -7.52 7.28 -30.45
CA HIS A 74 -6.93 5.96 -30.25
C HIS A 74 -5.78 6.02 -29.25
N GLY A 75 -5.91 5.30 -28.13
CA GLY A 75 -4.81 5.11 -27.18
C GLY A 75 -3.95 3.90 -27.54
N ASP A 76 -2.64 4.08 -27.56
CA ASP A 76 -1.66 3.03 -27.85
C ASP A 76 -0.31 3.27 -27.17
N VAL A 77 0.68 2.45 -27.48
CA VAL A 77 2.04 2.50 -26.92
C VAL A 77 3.10 2.35 -28.00
N LEU A 78 4.27 2.94 -27.77
CA LEU A 78 5.45 2.70 -28.62
C LEU A 78 5.96 1.26 -28.49
N LEU A 79 5.96 0.70 -27.27
CA LEU A 79 6.42 -0.66 -26.98
C LEU A 79 5.25 -1.54 -26.51
N ALA A 80 4.74 -2.38 -27.42
CA ALA A 80 3.59 -3.27 -27.18
C ALA A 80 3.85 -4.40 -26.16
N CYS A 81 5.12 -4.65 -25.80
CA CYS A 81 5.55 -5.72 -24.90
C CYS A 81 6.31 -5.15 -23.69
N GLY A 82 6.01 -5.71 -22.51
CA GLY A 82 6.18 -5.11 -21.18
C GLY A 82 7.51 -4.49 -20.77
N PRO A 83 7.52 -3.67 -19.71
CA PRO A 83 8.59 -2.74 -19.37
C PRO A 83 9.78 -3.39 -18.63
N SER A 84 9.95 -4.72 -18.70
CA SER A 84 11.00 -5.49 -17.99
C SER A 84 12.44 -4.96 -18.12
N ARG A 85 12.69 -4.03 -19.05
CA ARG A 85 13.88 -3.22 -19.16
C ARG A 85 13.54 -1.86 -19.79
N PRO A 86 14.42 -0.84 -19.67
CA PRO A 86 14.33 0.38 -20.47
C PRO A 86 14.18 0.06 -21.97
N GLY A 87 13.38 0.83 -22.69
CA GLY A 87 13.20 0.67 -24.13
C GLY A 87 14.45 1.07 -24.90
N ALA A 88 14.92 0.22 -25.80
CA ALA A 88 15.97 0.60 -26.76
C ALA A 88 15.35 1.12 -28.07
N ALA A 89 16.03 2.06 -28.72
CA ALA A 89 15.55 2.71 -29.95
C ALA A 89 15.15 1.73 -31.06
N HIS A 90 15.96 0.69 -31.29
CA HIS A 90 15.65 -0.34 -32.30
C HIS A 90 14.41 -1.19 -31.94
N GLU A 91 14.11 -1.38 -30.65
CA GLU A 91 12.89 -2.08 -30.21
C GLU A 91 11.65 -1.23 -30.44
N VAL A 92 11.79 0.09 -30.22
CA VAL A 92 10.74 1.07 -30.49
C VAL A 92 10.45 1.10 -31.98
N ALA A 93 11.46 1.23 -32.84
CA ALA A 93 11.29 1.19 -34.29
C ALA A 93 10.62 -0.12 -34.75
N ALA A 94 11.10 -1.27 -34.24
CA ALA A 94 10.52 -2.56 -34.57
C ALA A 94 9.06 -2.71 -34.09
N CYS A 95 8.68 -2.17 -32.94
CA CYS A 95 7.30 -2.20 -32.46
C CYS A 95 6.39 -1.19 -33.16
N TYR A 96 6.93 -0.03 -33.56
CA TYR A 96 6.19 1.04 -34.22
C TYR A 96 5.69 0.66 -35.61
N GLN A 97 6.39 -0.25 -36.30
CA GLN A 97 5.92 -0.84 -37.56
C GLN A 97 4.48 -1.37 -37.47
N ARG A 98 4.02 -1.76 -36.28
CA ARG A 98 2.62 -2.14 -36.06
C ARG A 98 1.62 -1.01 -36.34
N LEU A 99 1.98 0.22 -36.01
CA LEU A 99 1.15 1.38 -36.27
C LEU A 99 1.16 1.71 -37.77
N GLU A 100 2.34 1.61 -38.41
CA GLU A 100 2.50 1.70 -39.86
C GLU A 100 1.61 0.70 -40.60
N ASP A 101 1.72 -0.59 -40.27
CA ASP A 101 0.93 -1.67 -40.88
C ASP A 101 -0.58 -1.41 -40.75
N GLN A 102 -1.02 -0.85 -39.61
CA GLN A 102 -2.44 -0.55 -39.39
C GLN A 102 -2.94 0.65 -40.21
N VAL A 103 -2.08 1.65 -40.46
CA VAL A 103 -2.42 2.77 -41.35
C VAL A 103 -2.41 2.30 -42.81
N GLU A 104 -1.42 1.52 -43.22
CA GLU A 104 -1.32 0.97 -44.57
C GLU A 104 -2.51 0.07 -44.91
N LEU A 105 -2.91 -0.82 -43.99
CA LEU A 105 -4.04 -1.74 -44.20
C LEU A 105 -5.40 -1.08 -43.99
N GLY A 106 -5.47 -0.03 -43.17
CA GLY A 106 -6.71 0.65 -42.81
C GLY A 106 -7.05 1.87 -43.66
N GLY A 107 -6.07 2.45 -44.36
CA GLY A 107 -6.22 3.68 -45.15
C GLY A 107 -6.47 4.95 -44.32
N ASN A 108 -6.37 4.87 -42.99
CA ASN A 108 -6.78 5.95 -42.08
C ASN A 108 -5.56 6.56 -41.39
N LEU A 109 -5.11 7.70 -41.89
CA LEU A 109 -4.02 8.49 -41.29
C LEU A 109 -4.59 9.46 -40.24
N PRO A 110 -4.07 9.46 -38.98
CA PRO A 110 -4.50 10.43 -37.99
C PRO A 110 -4.04 11.85 -38.33
N LYS A 111 -4.79 12.83 -37.84
CA LYS A 111 -4.46 14.26 -37.99
C LYS A 111 -3.43 14.73 -36.96
N LEU A 112 -3.38 14.08 -35.79
CA LEU A 112 -2.52 14.46 -34.68
C LEU A 112 -2.00 13.22 -33.93
N ILE A 113 -0.71 13.26 -33.56
CA ILE A 113 -0.10 12.30 -32.63
C ILE A 113 0.23 13.00 -31.31
N VAL A 114 -0.18 12.41 -30.19
CA VAL A 114 0.08 12.91 -28.84
C VAL A 114 1.02 11.96 -28.12
N LEU A 115 2.20 12.43 -27.71
CA LEU A 115 3.20 11.66 -26.98
C LEU A 115 3.09 11.97 -25.49
N LEU A 116 2.81 10.94 -24.67
CA LEU A 116 2.67 11.13 -23.22
C LEU A 116 4.03 11.21 -22.53
N GLY A 117 4.42 12.42 -22.16
CA GLY A 117 5.63 12.75 -21.42
C GLY A 117 6.92 12.73 -22.24
N HIS A 118 7.94 13.40 -21.70
CA HIS A 118 9.23 13.56 -22.36
C HIS A 118 9.99 12.25 -22.60
N LEU A 119 9.78 11.22 -21.77
CA LEU A 119 10.38 9.91 -21.98
C LEU A 119 9.88 9.26 -23.29
N THR A 120 8.57 9.28 -23.52
CA THR A 120 7.96 8.76 -24.75
C THR A 120 8.49 9.52 -25.96
N ALA A 121 8.54 10.85 -25.88
CA ALA A 121 9.10 11.68 -26.94
C ALA A 121 10.57 11.38 -27.23
N ARG A 122 11.39 11.24 -26.19
CA ARG A 122 12.81 10.88 -26.32
C ARG A 122 12.98 9.53 -27.01
N LEU A 123 12.20 8.51 -26.61
CA LEU A 123 12.26 7.18 -27.22
C LEU A 123 11.86 7.21 -28.70
N ALA A 124 10.78 7.93 -29.05
CA ALA A 124 10.34 8.10 -30.43
C ALA A 124 11.41 8.80 -31.29
N ARG A 125 12.05 9.84 -30.77
CA ARG A 125 13.15 10.55 -31.47
C ARG A 125 14.36 9.66 -31.70
N LEU A 126 14.80 8.95 -30.67
CA LEU A 126 15.95 8.04 -30.78
C LEU A 126 15.68 6.90 -31.79
N ALA A 127 14.43 6.49 -31.95
CA ALA A 127 14.01 5.51 -32.94
C ALA A 127 13.84 6.07 -34.36
N GLY A 128 14.06 7.37 -34.58
CA GLY A 128 13.89 8.01 -35.90
C GLY A 128 12.43 8.19 -36.34
N LEU A 129 11.47 8.04 -35.42
CA LEU A 129 10.03 8.08 -35.69
C LEU A 129 9.44 9.48 -35.54
N PHE A 130 10.14 10.35 -34.82
CA PHE A 130 9.68 11.67 -34.43
C PHE A 130 10.82 12.68 -34.54
N ASP A 131 10.55 13.88 -35.04
CA ASP A 131 11.46 15.03 -34.97
C ASP A 131 10.94 16.11 -34.01
N ALA A 132 11.25 17.39 -34.23
CA ALA A 132 10.80 18.46 -33.35
C ALA A 132 9.30 18.80 -33.51
N GLN A 133 8.68 18.48 -34.65
CA GLN A 133 7.33 18.96 -34.99
C GLN A 133 6.41 17.89 -35.59
N ALA A 134 6.94 16.78 -36.10
CA ALA A 134 6.13 15.75 -36.76
C ALA A 134 6.60 14.33 -36.44
N ALA A 135 5.63 13.43 -36.37
CA ALA A 135 5.85 11.99 -36.37
C ALA A 135 5.69 11.45 -37.79
N ARG A 136 6.48 10.43 -38.14
CA ARG A 136 6.30 9.68 -39.38
C ARG A 136 5.33 8.53 -39.13
N LEU A 137 4.27 8.45 -39.91
CA LEU A 137 3.29 7.37 -39.88
C LEU A 137 2.62 7.20 -41.25
N GLY A 138 2.52 5.97 -41.74
CA GLY A 138 2.04 5.63 -43.09
C GLY A 138 2.86 6.28 -44.20
N GLY A 139 4.17 6.51 -43.98
CA GLY A 139 5.02 7.30 -44.88
C GLY A 139 4.72 8.82 -44.90
N ALA A 140 3.70 9.29 -44.19
CA ALA A 140 3.33 10.70 -44.09
C ALA A 140 3.93 11.36 -42.84
N ARG A 141 4.02 12.70 -42.86
CA ARG A 141 4.35 13.50 -41.68
C ARG A 141 3.05 13.96 -41.01
N VAL A 142 2.82 13.47 -39.81
CA VAL A 142 1.68 13.84 -38.97
C VAL A 142 2.16 14.78 -37.87
N PRO A 143 1.52 15.95 -37.66
CA PRO A 143 1.83 16.83 -36.53
C PRO A 143 1.83 16.07 -35.21
N ALA A 144 2.78 16.35 -34.33
CA ALA A 144 2.81 15.72 -33.02
C ALA A 144 3.16 16.67 -31.88
N VAL A 145 2.57 16.38 -30.71
CA VAL A 145 2.70 17.16 -29.48
C VAL A 145 3.15 16.28 -28.33
N VAL A 146 3.83 16.87 -27.37
CA VAL A 146 4.21 16.20 -26.12
C VAL A 146 3.34 16.76 -24.99
N VAL A 147 2.66 15.88 -24.29
CA VAL A 147 1.75 16.21 -23.17
C VAL A 147 2.26 15.53 -21.93
N SER A 148 2.59 16.30 -20.90
CA SER A 148 3.04 15.79 -19.59
C SER A 148 1.91 15.73 -18.58
N SER A 149 0.88 16.57 -18.74
CA SER A 149 -0.32 16.61 -17.90
C SER A 149 -1.58 16.88 -18.73
N THR A 150 -2.77 16.64 -18.19
CA THR A 150 -4.01 17.03 -18.88
C THR A 150 -4.16 18.54 -19.05
N ALA A 151 -3.39 19.36 -18.31
CA ALA A 151 -3.38 20.80 -18.49
C ALA A 151 -2.68 21.23 -19.80
N ASP A 152 -1.75 20.42 -20.32
CA ASP A 152 -0.99 20.75 -21.55
C ASP A 152 -1.80 20.46 -22.84
N ILE A 153 -2.96 19.82 -22.71
CA ILE A 153 -3.82 19.50 -23.84
C ILE A 153 -4.38 20.80 -24.42
N GLY A 154 -4.23 21.00 -25.73
CA GLY A 154 -4.71 22.21 -26.41
C GLY A 154 -3.82 23.45 -26.28
N THR A 155 -2.67 23.37 -25.59
CA THR A 155 -1.78 24.55 -25.42
C THR A 155 -0.78 24.74 -26.55
N ASP A 156 -0.45 23.66 -27.27
CA ASP A 156 0.48 23.67 -28.41
C ASP A 156 -0.20 24.12 -29.72
N GLY A 157 0.52 24.77 -30.63
CA GLY A 157 -0.02 25.20 -31.93
C GLY A 157 -0.49 24.04 -32.81
N ALA A 158 0.08 22.84 -32.66
CA ALA A 158 -0.28 21.70 -33.50
C ALA A 158 -1.72 21.21 -33.26
N TRP A 159 -2.36 21.57 -32.15
CA TRP A 159 -3.77 21.25 -31.89
C TRP A 159 -4.74 21.93 -32.88
N GLN A 160 -4.30 22.99 -33.58
CA GLN A 160 -5.10 23.70 -34.58
C GLN A 160 -5.61 22.79 -35.71
N VAL A 161 -4.94 21.66 -35.98
CA VAL A 161 -5.37 20.67 -36.99
C VAL A 161 -6.70 19.98 -36.64
N LEU A 162 -7.12 20.06 -35.38
CA LEU A 162 -8.42 19.57 -34.91
C LEU A 162 -9.51 20.66 -34.91
N GLY A 163 -9.14 21.92 -35.23
CA GLY A 163 -10.01 23.07 -35.06
C GLY A 163 -10.16 23.52 -33.60
N SER A 164 -11.07 24.46 -33.38
CA SER A 164 -11.35 24.98 -32.03
C SER A 164 -11.99 23.91 -31.14
N PRO A 165 -11.59 23.83 -29.85
CA PRO A 165 -12.23 22.92 -28.90
C PRO A 165 -13.72 23.30 -28.72
N THR A 166 -14.57 22.29 -28.60
CA THR A 166 -16.01 22.43 -28.39
C THR A 166 -16.37 22.54 -26.91
N ALA A 167 -15.46 22.15 -26.02
CA ALA A 167 -15.60 22.28 -24.58
C ALA A 167 -14.28 22.74 -23.93
N GLY A 168 -14.39 23.36 -22.75
CA GLY A 168 -13.24 23.67 -21.91
C GLY A 168 -12.58 22.40 -21.32
N PRO A 169 -11.43 22.55 -20.62
CA PRO A 169 -10.85 21.45 -19.86
C PRO A 169 -11.87 20.87 -18.87
N PHE A 170 -11.76 19.56 -18.55
CA PHE A 170 -12.58 18.99 -17.48
C PHE A 170 -12.36 19.79 -16.18
N GLN A 171 -13.37 20.60 -15.81
CA GLN A 171 -13.27 21.49 -14.67
C GLN A 171 -13.61 20.76 -13.37
N HIS A 172 -12.88 21.07 -12.31
CA HIS A 172 -13.28 20.73 -10.95
C HIS A 172 -14.54 21.52 -10.61
N ASN A 173 -15.61 20.85 -10.20
CA ASN A 173 -16.80 21.51 -9.67
C ASN A 173 -16.54 21.90 -8.20
N PRO A 174 -16.38 23.20 -7.87
CA PRO A 174 -16.15 23.59 -6.49
C PRO A 174 -17.41 23.32 -5.67
N TYR A 175 -17.27 22.53 -4.59
CA TYR A 175 -18.38 22.19 -3.69
C TYR A 175 -18.70 23.31 -2.66
N GLY A 176 -17.96 24.42 -2.71
CA GLY A 176 -18.23 25.65 -1.96
C GLY A 176 -17.96 25.58 -0.45
N THR A 177 -18.33 26.65 0.25
CA THR A 177 -18.08 26.84 1.71
C THR A 177 -18.84 25.84 2.59
N ALA A 178 -19.99 25.33 2.13
CA ALA A 178 -20.73 24.29 2.84
C ALA A 178 -19.92 22.98 2.95
N ALA A 179 -19.21 22.59 1.89
CA ALA A 179 -18.33 21.43 1.93
C ALA A 179 -17.12 21.67 2.85
N GLU A 180 -16.55 22.87 2.83
CA GLU A 180 -15.47 23.24 3.75
C GLU A 180 -15.89 23.08 5.21
N ALA A 181 -17.04 23.64 5.60
CA ALA A 181 -17.56 23.55 6.96
C ALA A 181 -17.79 22.09 7.37
N LEU A 182 -18.48 21.31 6.52
CA LEU A 182 -18.76 19.90 6.78
C LEU A 182 -17.47 19.06 6.96
N LEU A 183 -16.47 19.27 6.11
CA LEU A 183 -15.20 18.55 6.18
C LEU A 183 -14.34 19.01 7.36
N TRP A 184 -14.41 20.28 7.74
CA TRP A 184 -13.73 20.78 8.93
C TRP A 184 -14.30 20.12 10.19
N ASP A 185 -15.63 20.14 10.37
CA ASP A 185 -16.30 19.51 11.51
C ASP A 185 -16.07 17.99 11.56
N LEU A 186 -15.84 17.38 10.39
CA LEU A 186 -15.50 15.98 10.28
C LEU A 186 -14.10 15.66 10.84
N ILE A 187 -13.08 16.47 10.55
CA ILE A 187 -11.68 16.12 10.87
C ILE A 187 -11.12 16.85 12.10
N HIS A 188 -11.74 17.96 12.49
CA HIS A 188 -11.29 18.78 13.62
C HIS A 188 -11.31 17.96 14.92
N GLY A 189 -10.17 17.92 15.61
CA GLY A 189 -10.02 17.12 16.83
C GLY A 189 -9.95 15.60 16.64
N ARG A 190 -10.13 15.06 15.41
CA ARG A 190 -10.15 13.61 15.12
C ARG A 190 -8.90 13.10 14.41
N SER A 191 -7.85 13.90 14.32
CA SER A 191 -6.55 13.54 13.75
C SER A 191 -5.40 14.25 14.46
N HIS A 192 -4.25 13.59 14.59
CA HIS A 192 -3.00 14.21 15.08
C HIS A 192 -2.10 14.71 13.96
N GLY A 193 -2.30 14.26 12.74
CA GLY A 193 -1.53 14.67 11.57
C GLY A 193 -2.40 14.84 10.33
N HIS A 194 -1.77 15.23 9.23
CA HIS A 194 -2.38 15.14 7.91
C HIS A 194 -1.33 14.79 6.86
N ALA A 195 -1.80 14.36 5.69
CA ALA A 195 -1.01 14.28 4.48
C ALA A 195 -1.60 15.25 3.44
N TRP A 196 -0.71 15.87 2.67
CA TRP A 196 -1.07 16.78 1.58
C TRP A 196 -0.38 16.34 0.30
N ARG A 197 -1.10 16.40 -0.81
CA ARG A 197 -0.55 16.19 -2.15
C ARG A 197 -0.95 17.35 -3.05
N ASP A 198 0.05 18.04 -3.60
CA ASP A 198 -0.16 19.03 -4.65
C ASP A 198 -0.54 18.31 -5.96
N LEU A 199 -1.12 19.04 -6.91
CA LEU A 199 -1.67 18.49 -8.16
C LEU A 199 -0.71 17.54 -8.89
N ASP A 200 0.56 17.93 -9.01
CA ASP A 200 1.61 17.15 -9.67
C ASP A 200 2.65 16.59 -8.67
N GLY A 201 2.35 16.70 -7.37
CA GLY A 201 3.27 16.33 -6.29
C GLY A 201 3.10 14.90 -5.78
N SER A 202 4.07 14.46 -4.97
CA SER A 202 3.94 13.28 -4.11
C SER A 202 3.19 13.62 -2.82
N TRP A 203 2.66 12.59 -2.15
CA TRP A 203 2.07 12.75 -0.83
C TRP A 203 3.15 13.14 0.20
N ARG A 204 2.98 14.29 0.83
CA ARG A 204 3.80 14.76 1.95
C ARG A 204 3.05 14.55 3.26
N ARG A 205 3.64 13.81 4.19
CA ARG A 205 3.05 13.54 5.51
C ARG A 205 3.56 14.53 6.54
N PHE A 206 2.65 15.04 7.37
CA PHE A 206 2.95 15.96 8.47
C PHE A 206 2.47 15.33 9.80
N PRO A 207 3.21 14.34 10.33
CA PRO A 207 2.87 13.72 11.62
C PRO A 207 2.93 14.76 12.75
N GLY A 208 2.02 14.66 13.72
CA GLY A 208 1.91 15.60 14.85
C GLY A 208 1.38 17.00 14.49
N ARG A 209 1.20 17.32 13.20
CA ARG A 209 0.65 18.59 12.73
C ARG A 209 -0.79 18.41 12.27
N ARG A 210 -1.73 18.82 13.13
CA ARG A 210 -3.17 18.81 12.81
C ARG A 210 -3.46 19.61 11.53
N PRO A 211 -4.45 19.19 10.70
CA PRO A 211 -4.87 19.97 9.54
C PRO A 211 -5.42 21.33 10.00
N ALA A 212 -5.07 22.40 9.28
CA ALA A 212 -5.66 23.71 9.48
C ALA A 212 -6.88 23.90 8.57
N ARG A 213 -7.81 24.79 8.94
CA ARG A 213 -9.01 25.06 8.13
C ARG A 213 -8.68 25.47 6.69
N ARG A 214 -7.60 26.25 6.51
CA ARG A 214 -7.07 26.60 5.18
C ARG A 214 -6.67 25.41 4.31
N ASN A 215 -6.26 24.28 4.90
CA ASN A 215 -5.97 23.06 4.16
C ASN A 215 -7.26 22.43 3.62
N VAL A 216 -8.35 22.47 4.39
CA VAL A 216 -9.67 22.01 3.94
C VAL A 216 -10.19 22.89 2.82
N ALA A 217 -10.11 24.23 2.99
CA ALA A 217 -10.51 25.18 1.96
C ALA A 217 -9.73 24.95 0.65
N ALA A 218 -8.41 24.79 0.72
CA ALA A 218 -7.58 24.50 -0.44
C ALA A 218 -7.93 23.16 -1.11
N HIS A 219 -8.25 22.12 -0.33
CA HIS A 219 -8.72 20.83 -0.85
C HIS A 219 -10.04 20.97 -1.62
N VAL A 220 -11.04 21.62 -1.02
CA VAL A 220 -12.36 21.84 -1.63
C VAL A 220 -12.27 22.73 -2.88
N ALA A 221 -11.37 23.71 -2.87
CA ALA A 221 -11.07 24.54 -4.03
C ALA A 221 -10.30 23.80 -5.14
N GLY A 222 -9.88 22.55 -4.91
CA GLY A 222 -9.17 21.74 -5.89
C GLY A 222 -7.68 22.08 -6.05
N ALA A 223 -7.07 22.79 -5.09
CA ALA A 223 -5.66 23.15 -5.12
C ALA A 223 -4.72 21.98 -4.74
N GLY A 224 -5.27 20.91 -4.17
CA GLY A 224 -4.55 19.70 -3.81
C GLY A 224 -5.46 18.73 -3.07
N TRP A 225 -4.89 17.63 -2.59
CA TRP A 225 -5.62 16.62 -1.83
C TRP A 225 -5.17 16.59 -0.38
N LEU A 226 -6.14 16.62 0.53
CA LEU A 226 -5.94 16.48 1.97
C LEU A 226 -6.41 15.10 2.44
N SER A 227 -5.56 14.39 3.18
CA SER A 227 -5.90 13.15 3.88
C SER A 227 -5.61 13.30 5.39
N PRO A 228 -6.55 12.94 6.28
CA PRO A 228 -6.27 12.86 7.71
C PRO A 228 -5.24 11.77 8.01
N PHE A 229 -4.28 12.08 8.87
CA PHE A 229 -3.23 11.12 9.28
C PHE A 229 -3.26 10.93 10.79
N GLN A 230 -2.95 9.71 11.26
CA GLN A 230 -3.07 9.35 12.69
C GLN A 230 -4.46 9.71 13.26
N PRO A 231 -5.54 9.04 12.76
CA PRO A 231 -6.89 9.29 13.25
C PRO A 231 -7.00 8.95 14.74
N VAL A 232 -7.74 9.76 15.50
CA VAL A 232 -7.95 9.56 16.93
C VAL A 232 -9.40 9.74 17.34
N GLY A 233 -9.74 9.16 18.49
CA GLY A 233 -11.09 9.18 19.03
C GLY A 233 -12.07 8.42 18.15
N THR A 234 -13.35 8.77 18.31
CA THR A 234 -14.44 8.22 17.52
C THR A 234 -14.42 8.79 16.11
N TRP A 235 -14.57 7.90 15.12
CA TRP A 235 -14.65 8.26 13.72
C TRP A 235 -16.04 7.93 13.15
N PRO A 236 -16.63 8.79 12.31
CA PRO A 236 -18.00 8.60 11.85
C PRO A 236 -18.12 7.60 10.69
N TYR A 237 -17.02 7.24 10.03
CA TYR A 237 -17.00 6.28 8.94
C TYR A 237 -15.62 5.62 8.79
N VAL A 238 -15.57 4.54 8.01
CA VAL A 238 -14.35 3.95 7.44
C VAL A 238 -14.47 3.95 5.92
N VAL A 239 -13.36 4.05 5.21
CA VAL A 239 -13.35 4.03 3.74
C VAL A 239 -12.85 2.70 3.21
N LEU A 240 -13.56 2.16 2.22
CA LEU A 240 -13.06 1.11 1.33
C LEU A 240 -12.59 1.80 0.05
N ASP A 241 -11.36 1.55 -0.34
CA ASP A 241 -10.74 2.19 -1.50
C ASP A 241 -10.65 1.20 -2.66
N VAL A 242 -11.25 1.56 -3.79
CA VAL A 242 -11.26 0.77 -5.02
C VAL A 242 -10.44 1.52 -6.05
N ASP A 243 -9.16 1.18 -6.12
CA ASP A 243 -8.20 1.81 -7.00
C ASP A 243 -8.45 1.49 -8.47
N LEU A 244 -8.19 2.49 -9.32
CA LEU A 244 -8.14 2.34 -10.78
C LEU A 244 -6.85 2.98 -11.31
N HIS A 245 -5.73 2.47 -10.84
CA HIS A 245 -4.38 2.93 -11.22
C HIS A 245 -3.70 2.01 -12.21
N HIS A 246 -4.21 0.77 -12.35
CA HIS A 246 -3.61 -0.28 -13.16
C HIS A 246 -4.63 -0.94 -14.10
N ALA A 247 -4.22 -1.33 -15.31
CA ALA A 247 -5.14 -1.94 -16.27
C ALA A 247 -5.82 -3.22 -15.75
N ALA A 248 -5.17 -3.97 -14.85
CA ALA A 248 -5.72 -5.19 -14.26
C ALA A 248 -6.92 -4.88 -13.34
N GLN A 249 -6.85 -3.79 -12.57
CA GLN A 249 -7.95 -3.32 -11.73
C GLN A 249 -9.18 -2.96 -12.57
N GLY A 250 -8.95 -2.45 -13.79
CA GLY A 250 -10.03 -2.13 -14.71
C GLY A 250 -10.87 -3.33 -15.13
N VAL A 251 -10.34 -4.57 -15.13
CA VAL A 251 -11.04 -5.76 -15.63
C VAL A 251 -12.33 -6.03 -14.86
N GLU A 252 -12.26 -6.01 -13.52
CA GLU A 252 -13.38 -6.30 -12.64
C GLU A 252 -13.94 -5.05 -11.95
N PHE A 253 -13.51 -3.85 -12.34
CA PHE A 253 -13.84 -2.61 -11.62
C PHE A 253 -15.36 -2.43 -11.41
N ASP A 254 -16.14 -2.38 -12.48
CA ASP A 254 -17.60 -2.19 -12.41
C ASP A 254 -18.29 -3.33 -11.65
N ALA A 255 -17.84 -4.58 -11.86
CA ALA A 255 -18.35 -5.73 -11.12
C ALA A 255 -18.05 -5.64 -9.63
N THR A 256 -16.88 -5.11 -9.26
CA THR A 256 -16.48 -4.84 -7.87
C THR A 256 -17.36 -3.77 -7.26
N ILE A 257 -17.58 -2.65 -7.95
CA ILE A 257 -18.47 -1.59 -7.48
C ILE A 257 -19.90 -2.13 -7.28
N ASN A 258 -20.42 -2.91 -8.22
CA ASN A 258 -21.76 -3.51 -8.11
C ASN A 258 -21.85 -4.49 -6.92
N GLN A 259 -20.82 -5.32 -6.70
CA GLN A 259 -20.75 -6.21 -5.54
C GLN A 259 -20.68 -5.42 -4.23
N LEU A 260 -19.90 -4.33 -4.18
CA LEU A 260 -19.82 -3.46 -3.02
C LEU A 260 -21.15 -2.74 -2.76
N ARG A 261 -21.86 -2.26 -3.79
CA ARG A 261 -23.20 -1.66 -3.64
C ARG A 261 -24.20 -2.66 -3.04
N ALA A 262 -24.16 -3.92 -3.47
CA ALA A 262 -25.00 -4.97 -2.90
C ALA A 262 -24.60 -5.31 -1.44
N LEU A 263 -23.30 -5.30 -1.13
CA LEU A 263 -22.78 -5.57 0.21
C LEU A 263 -22.89 -4.38 1.16
N PHE A 264 -23.06 -3.16 0.66
CA PHE A 264 -23.06 -1.93 1.43
C PHE A 264 -24.15 -0.95 0.96
N PRO A 265 -25.44 -1.35 0.97
CA PRO A 265 -26.53 -0.53 0.44
C PRO A 265 -26.78 0.76 1.21
N SER A 266 -26.30 0.88 2.46
CA SER A 266 -26.42 2.09 3.27
C SER A 266 -25.17 2.98 3.21
N SER A 267 -24.16 2.60 2.43
CA SER A 267 -22.89 3.32 2.30
C SER A 267 -22.91 4.28 1.11
N LYS A 268 -21.95 5.22 1.08
CA LYS A 268 -21.88 6.26 0.05
C LYS A 268 -20.69 6.07 -0.89
N PHE A 269 -20.89 6.28 -2.18
CA PHE A 269 -19.91 6.05 -3.23
C PHE A 269 -19.49 7.38 -3.86
N TYR A 270 -18.20 7.64 -3.84
CA TYR A 270 -17.59 8.78 -4.52
C TYR A 270 -16.50 8.28 -5.46
N GLN A 271 -16.48 8.80 -6.68
CA GLN A 271 -15.24 8.82 -7.42
C GLN A 271 -14.25 9.64 -6.60
N SER A 272 -13.06 9.11 -6.36
CA SER A 272 -12.08 9.69 -5.46
C SER A 272 -11.00 10.45 -6.21
N SER A 273 -10.63 10.06 -7.43
CA SER A 273 -9.60 10.71 -8.25
C SER A 273 -10.03 10.93 -9.69
N ASP A 274 -9.25 11.78 -10.35
CA ASP A 274 -9.21 11.87 -11.81
C ASP A 274 -9.01 10.50 -12.47
N SER A 275 -8.33 9.54 -11.81
CA SER A 275 -8.16 8.16 -12.31
C SER A 275 -9.42 7.31 -12.33
N GLY A 276 -10.54 7.79 -11.80
CA GLY A 276 -11.80 7.05 -11.75
C GLY A 276 -11.90 6.03 -10.61
N GLY A 277 -10.92 5.98 -9.70
CA GLY A 277 -11.00 5.18 -8.48
C GLY A 277 -12.19 5.59 -7.61
N VAL A 278 -12.69 4.70 -6.75
CA VAL A 278 -13.90 4.93 -5.96
C VAL A 278 -13.64 4.72 -4.47
N HIS A 279 -14.04 5.69 -3.66
CA HIS A 279 -14.16 5.56 -2.21
C HIS A 279 -15.57 5.15 -1.83
N VAL A 280 -15.69 4.10 -1.01
CA VAL A 280 -16.92 3.67 -0.37
C VAL A 280 -16.87 4.05 1.11
N PHE A 281 -17.70 5.01 1.51
CA PHE A 281 -17.81 5.49 2.87
C PHE A 281 -18.82 4.63 3.64
N VAL A 282 -18.32 3.82 4.58
CA VAL A 282 -19.13 2.93 5.41
C VAL A 282 -19.31 3.57 6.78
N LYS A 283 -20.57 3.82 7.17
CA LYS A 283 -20.92 4.49 8.43
C LYS A 283 -20.46 3.65 9.63
N LEU A 284 -19.81 4.30 10.60
CA LEU A 284 -19.44 3.69 11.87
C LEU A 284 -20.38 4.16 12.99
N PRO A 285 -20.72 3.29 13.96
CA PRO A 285 -21.48 3.68 15.13
C PRO A 285 -20.59 4.47 16.09
N GLU A 286 -21.22 5.29 16.95
CA GLU A 286 -20.54 6.04 17.99
C GLU A 286 -19.65 5.15 18.87
N GLY A 287 -18.56 5.73 19.39
CA GLY A 287 -17.54 5.00 20.15
C GLY A 287 -16.56 4.17 19.32
N THR A 288 -16.78 4.00 18.01
CA THR A 288 -15.87 3.22 17.14
C THR A 288 -14.72 4.07 16.62
N THR A 289 -13.49 3.59 16.78
CA THR A 289 -12.30 4.24 16.20
C THR A 289 -12.14 3.89 14.72
N TYR A 290 -11.46 4.73 13.93
CA TYR A 290 -11.19 4.43 12.53
C TYR A 290 -10.41 3.11 12.37
N ALA A 291 -9.40 2.89 13.21
CA ALA A 291 -8.62 1.66 13.22
C ALA A 291 -9.52 0.43 13.45
N GLU A 292 -10.53 0.55 14.32
CA GLU A 292 -11.53 -0.50 14.53
C GLU A 292 -12.40 -0.79 13.31
N GLY A 293 -12.91 0.27 12.69
CA GLY A 293 -13.60 0.18 11.42
C GLY A 293 -12.76 -0.53 10.36
N ALA A 294 -11.53 -0.06 10.15
CA ALA A 294 -10.62 -0.54 9.10
C ALA A 294 -10.31 -2.02 9.25
N VAL A 295 -9.92 -2.47 10.44
CA VAL A 295 -9.58 -3.88 10.69
C VAL A 295 -10.79 -4.78 10.48
N THR A 296 -11.96 -4.37 10.97
CA THR A 296 -13.19 -5.17 10.86
C THR A 296 -13.66 -5.27 9.41
N MET A 297 -13.62 -4.15 8.67
CA MET A 297 -13.98 -4.13 7.25
C MET A 297 -13.00 -4.90 6.39
N ALA A 298 -11.70 -4.80 6.66
CA ALA A 298 -10.69 -5.56 5.95
C ALA A 298 -10.87 -7.07 6.18
N GLU A 299 -11.14 -7.51 7.43
CA GLU A 299 -11.44 -8.91 7.73
C GLU A 299 -12.71 -9.39 7.00
N TYR A 300 -13.75 -8.55 6.98
CA TYR A 300 -15.01 -8.85 6.30
C TYR A 300 -14.82 -9.02 4.79
N LEU A 301 -14.14 -8.09 4.14
CA LEU A 301 -13.85 -8.16 2.71
C LEU A 301 -12.94 -9.34 2.36
N ALA A 302 -12.01 -9.71 3.24
CA ALA A 302 -11.18 -10.90 3.06
C ALA A 302 -12.05 -12.17 3.05
N LYS A 303 -13.01 -12.29 3.97
CA LYS A 303 -13.98 -13.42 3.99
C LYS A 303 -14.90 -13.43 2.76
N LYS A 304 -15.11 -12.27 2.14
CA LYS A 304 -15.86 -12.13 0.88
C LYS A 304 -15.00 -12.30 -0.37
N LYS A 305 -13.69 -12.55 -0.23
CA LYS A 305 -12.73 -12.66 -1.35
C LYS A 305 -12.72 -11.42 -2.26
N LEU A 306 -12.76 -10.24 -1.65
CA LEU A 306 -12.79 -8.95 -2.37
C LEU A 306 -11.49 -8.15 -2.25
N LEU A 307 -10.50 -8.65 -1.49
CA LEU A 307 -9.26 -7.89 -1.29
C LEU A 307 -8.29 -8.02 -2.47
N ILE A 308 -8.22 -9.19 -3.09
CA ILE A 308 -7.31 -9.48 -4.19
C ILE A 308 -8.15 -9.89 -5.41
N GLY A 309 -7.71 -9.43 -6.57
CA GLY A 309 -8.18 -9.89 -7.86
C GLY A 309 -7.03 -10.49 -8.66
N SER A 310 -7.37 -11.22 -9.72
CA SER A 310 -6.38 -11.74 -10.66
C SER A 310 -6.82 -11.53 -12.10
N VAL A 311 -5.84 -11.40 -13.00
CA VAL A 311 -6.02 -11.40 -14.45
C VAL A 311 -5.11 -12.47 -15.04
N PRO A 312 -5.63 -13.46 -15.78
CA PRO A 312 -4.80 -14.51 -16.34
C PRO A 312 -3.84 -13.96 -17.39
N SER A 313 -2.60 -14.45 -17.38
CA SER A 313 -1.66 -14.19 -18.48
C SER A 313 -2.13 -14.88 -19.76
N ARG A 314 -2.01 -14.21 -20.91
CA ARG A 314 -2.25 -14.81 -22.23
C ARG A 314 -1.15 -15.75 -22.69
N ARG A 315 0.01 -15.71 -22.04
CA ARG A 315 1.13 -16.62 -22.30
C ARG A 315 1.10 -17.81 -21.36
N SER A 316 1.09 -19.02 -21.94
CA SER A 316 1.22 -20.27 -21.20
C SER A 316 2.46 -20.26 -20.28
N GLY A 317 2.29 -20.76 -19.06
CA GLY A 317 3.35 -20.87 -18.05
C GLY A 317 3.72 -19.60 -17.27
N ARG A 318 3.18 -18.42 -17.62
CA ARG A 318 3.48 -17.16 -16.90
C ARG A 318 2.65 -16.95 -15.62
N GLY A 319 1.51 -17.63 -15.48
CA GLY A 319 0.59 -17.50 -14.34
C GLY A 319 -0.20 -16.19 -14.35
N ASP A 320 -0.99 -15.93 -13.31
CA ASP A 320 -1.87 -14.77 -13.27
C ASP A 320 -1.16 -13.52 -12.73
N ILE A 321 -1.63 -12.34 -13.16
CA ILE A 321 -1.30 -11.05 -12.56
C ILE A 321 -2.26 -10.82 -11.39
N PHE A 322 -1.71 -10.64 -10.21
CA PHE A 322 -2.50 -10.34 -9.01
C PHE A 322 -2.45 -8.87 -8.68
N TYR A 323 -3.56 -8.34 -8.16
CA TYR A 323 -3.67 -6.94 -7.79
C TYR A 323 -4.55 -6.75 -6.57
N ARG A 324 -4.32 -5.66 -5.82
CA ARG A 324 -5.22 -5.20 -4.78
C ARG A 324 -6.52 -4.71 -5.42
N ARG A 325 -7.60 -5.43 -5.16
CA ARG A 325 -8.94 -5.16 -5.70
C ARG A 325 -9.70 -4.15 -4.85
N VAL A 326 -9.70 -4.34 -3.53
CA VAL A 326 -10.22 -3.36 -2.56
C VAL A 326 -9.22 -3.20 -1.43
N GLU A 327 -8.76 -1.97 -1.19
CA GLU A 327 -7.97 -1.61 -0.03
C GLU A 327 -8.88 -1.11 1.11
N VAL A 328 -8.47 -1.39 2.35
CA VAL A 328 -9.04 -0.71 3.52
C VAL A 328 -7.89 0.01 4.20
N PRO A 329 -7.68 1.29 3.88
CA PRO A 329 -6.53 2.04 4.37
C PRO A 329 -6.50 2.08 5.91
N ALA A 330 -5.30 2.00 6.50
CA ALA A 330 -5.12 2.09 7.95
C ALA A 330 -5.36 3.50 8.51
N HIS A 331 -5.30 4.51 7.63
CA HIS A 331 -5.66 5.89 7.90
C HIS A 331 -6.74 6.32 6.90
N PRO A 332 -7.62 7.27 7.25
CA PRO A 332 -8.59 7.81 6.31
C PRO A 332 -7.87 8.30 5.05
N PRO A 333 -8.29 7.87 3.84
CA PRO A 333 -7.69 8.37 2.61
C PRO A 333 -8.05 9.85 2.41
N ARG A 334 -7.79 10.40 1.23
CA ARG A 334 -8.17 11.80 0.95
C ARG A 334 -9.66 12.04 1.19
N LEU A 335 -9.98 13.23 1.65
CA LEU A 335 -11.35 13.68 1.90
C LEU A 335 -12.16 13.75 0.59
N PRO A 336 -13.50 13.60 0.64
CA PRO A 336 -14.35 13.84 -0.52
C PRO A 336 -14.36 15.33 -0.91
N PHE A 337 -15.05 15.66 -1.99
CA PHE A 337 -15.24 17.05 -2.47
C PHE A 337 -13.97 17.79 -2.91
N GLY A 338 -12.86 17.07 -3.08
CA GLY A 338 -11.63 17.61 -3.65
C GLY A 338 -11.59 17.44 -5.17
N ARG A 339 -10.50 17.88 -5.79
CA ARG A 339 -10.30 17.70 -7.24
C ARG A 339 -10.43 16.22 -7.64
N GLY A 340 -11.17 15.96 -8.72
CA GLY A 340 -11.42 14.62 -9.23
C GLY A 340 -12.44 13.83 -8.43
N SER A 341 -13.04 14.43 -7.39
CA SER A 341 -14.17 13.82 -6.69
C SER A 341 -15.44 14.01 -7.50
N ALA A 342 -16.23 12.94 -7.64
CA ALA A 342 -17.56 13.01 -8.22
C ALA A 342 -18.55 12.18 -7.40
N TRP A 343 -19.75 12.71 -7.20
CA TRP A 343 -20.81 12.02 -6.47
C TRP A 343 -21.45 10.97 -7.37
N LEU A 344 -21.43 9.70 -6.93
CA LEU A 344 -21.95 8.58 -7.73
C LEU A 344 -23.35 8.11 -7.32
N ASP A 345 -23.91 8.68 -6.26
CA ASP A 345 -25.20 8.27 -5.68
C ASP A 345 -26.33 9.27 -5.97
N GLY A 346 -26.12 10.22 -6.89
CA GLY A 346 -27.14 11.18 -7.28
C GLY A 346 -26.59 12.43 -7.99
N PRO A 347 -27.42 13.47 -8.19
CA PRO A 347 -27.01 14.73 -8.78
C PRO A 347 -25.90 15.40 -7.96
N SER A 348 -24.83 15.85 -8.63
CA SER A 348 -23.65 16.44 -7.96
C SER A 348 -23.99 17.70 -7.13
N MET A 349 -25.03 18.45 -7.51
CA MET A 349 -25.48 19.66 -6.80
C MET A 349 -25.95 19.38 -5.36
N ASN A 350 -26.39 18.15 -5.05
CA ASN A 350 -26.88 17.79 -3.71
C ASN A 350 -25.83 17.05 -2.87
N ALA A 351 -24.65 16.77 -3.42
CA ALA A 351 -23.67 15.87 -2.83
C ALA A 351 -23.29 16.23 -1.38
N VAL A 352 -23.08 17.52 -1.10
CA VAL A 352 -22.70 18.02 0.23
C VAL A 352 -23.83 17.80 1.25
N ALA A 353 -25.05 18.18 0.88
CA ALA A 353 -26.23 18.02 1.74
C ALA A 353 -26.55 16.55 1.99
N ASP A 354 -26.50 15.71 0.94
CA ASP A 354 -26.74 14.27 1.04
C ASP A 354 -25.70 13.57 1.92
N PHE A 355 -24.42 13.95 1.79
CA PHE A 355 -23.37 13.39 2.63
C PHE A 355 -23.51 13.83 4.09
N GLY A 356 -23.84 15.09 4.35
CA GLY A 356 -24.12 15.58 5.70
C GLY A 356 -25.32 14.88 6.32
N ASN A 357 -26.42 14.74 5.57
CA ASN A 357 -27.61 14.01 6.00
C ASN A 357 -27.29 12.53 6.30
N TRP A 358 -26.52 11.87 5.43
CA TRP A 358 -26.07 10.50 5.65
C TRP A 358 -25.20 10.37 6.90
N LEU A 359 -24.26 11.29 7.12
CA LEU A 359 -23.42 11.30 8.32
C LEU A 359 -24.24 11.42 9.60
N ASN A 360 -25.33 12.18 9.60
CA ASN A 360 -26.09 12.47 10.81
C ASN A 360 -27.22 11.46 11.07
N ASN A 361 -27.84 10.94 10.01
CA ASN A 361 -29.10 10.21 10.12
C ASN A 361 -29.04 8.74 9.65
N ALA A 362 -28.02 8.35 8.87
CA ALA A 362 -27.96 6.98 8.37
C ALA A 362 -27.53 5.98 9.45
N PRO A 363 -28.17 4.79 9.52
CA PRO A 363 -27.76 3.76 10.46
C PRO A 363 -26.41 3.16 10.06
N ALA A 364 -25.61 2.73 11.04
CA ALA A 364 -24.38 1.98 10.82
C ALA A 364 -24.63 0.48 10.55
N SER A 365 -25.67 0.16 9.77
CA SER A 365 -26.16 -1.20 9.49
C SER A 365 -25.12 -2.06 8.77
N ASP A 366 -24.48 -1.49 7.75
CA ASP A 366 -23.44 -2.13 6.95
C ASP A 366 -22.25 -2.59 7.78
N TYR A 367 -21.69 -1.70 8.61
CA TYR A 367 -20.62 -2.03 9.54
C TYR A 367 -21.08 -3.03 10.60
N SER A 368 -22.28 -2.86 11.17
CA SER A 368 -22.81 -3.76 12.19
C SER A 368 -22.94 -5.19 11.68
N ARG A 369 -23.42 -5.37 10.45
CA ARG A 369 -23.47 -6.67 9.76
C ARG A 369 -22.07 -7.26 9.56
N ALA A 370 -21.12 -6.46 9.09
CA ALA A 370 -19.73 -6.89 8.92
C ALA A 370 -19.09 -7.33 10.25
N LYS A 371 -19.32 -6.57 11.33
CA LYS A 371 -18.85 -6.87 12.69
C LYS A 371 -19.45 -8.18 13.23
N GLN A 372 -20.75 -8.42 13.03
CA GLN A 372 -21.40 -9.66 13.45
C GLN A 372 -20.85 -10.89 12.71
N MET A 373 -20.64 -10.78 11.40
CA MET A 373 -20.09 -11.88 10.59
C MET A 373 -18.60 -12.17 10.91
N THR A 374 -17.84 -11.15 11.29
CA THR A 374 -16.44 -11.33 11.68
C THR A 374 -16.32 -11.93 13.08
N ALA A 375 -17.19 -11.55 14.03
CA ALA A 375 -17.20 -12.06 15.40
C ALA A 375 -17.51 -13.57 15.53
N LYS A 376 -18.35 -14.14 14.65
CA LYS A 376 -18.76 -15.56 14.72
C LYS A 376 -17.66 -16.58 14.39
N ALA A 377 -16.54 -16.17 13.78
CA ALA A 377 -15.56 -17.07 13.19
C ALA A 377 -14.45 -17.57 14.14
N GLY A 378 -14.71 -17.67 15.45
CA GLY A 378 -13.78 -18.34 16.37
C GLY A 378 -12.58 -17.51 16.84
N ALA A 379 -12.60 -16.19 16.68
CA ALA A 379 -11.70 -15.33 17.43
C ALA A 379 -12.12 -15.37 18.90
N ARG A 380 -11.48 -16.25 19.68
CA ARG A 380 -11.36 -16.06 21.13
C ARG A 380 -11.06 -14.58 21.32
N ILE A 381 -11.99 -13.85 21.89
CA ILE A 381 -11.76 -12.52 22.43
C ILE A 381 -10.53 -12.69 23.32
N VAL A 382 -9.38 -12.28 22.82
CA VAL A 382 -8.22 -12.06 23.67
C VAL A 382 -8.70 -10.97 24.60
N LYS A 383 -9.03 -11.35 25.83
CA LYS A 383 -9.44 -10.41 26.87
C LYS A 383 -8.25 -9.47 27.09
N GLY A 384 -8.26 -8.35 26.39
CA GLY A 384 -7.22 -7.33 26.47
C GLY A 384 -6.66 -6.94 25.11
N ARG A 385 -6.94 -5.69 24.72
CA ARG A 385 -6.22 -4.84 23.76
C ARG A 385 -6.46 -5.08 22.25
N TRP A 386 -7.23 -4.14 21.69
CA TRP A 386 -7.47 -3.88 20.26
C TRP A 386 -6.24 -4.07 19.34
N THR A 387 -5.04 -3.70 19.80
CA THR A 387 -3.78 -3.81 19.06
C THR A 387 -3.40 -5.24 18.69
N GLU A 388 -3.76 -6.23 19.52
CA GLU A 388 -3.47 -7.64 19.27
C GLU A 388 -4.43 -8.22 18.23
N ARG A 389 -5.71 -7.82 18.26
CA ARG A 389 -6.68 -8.12 17.19
C ARG A 389 -6.21 -7.53 15.86
N ALA A 390 -5.77 -6.28 15.82
CA ALA A 390 -5.27 -5.65 14.59
C ALA A 390 -4.03 -6.34 14.01
N ALA A 391 -3.10 -6.80 14.87
CA ALA A 391 -1.93 -7.56 14.43
C ALA A 391 -2.31 -8.97 13.91
N TRP A 392 -3.25 -9.63 14.59
CA TRP A 392 -3.77 -10.93 14.15
C TRP A 392 -4.53 -10.82 12.84
N VAL A 393 -5.47 -9.87 12.71
CA VAL A 393 -6.27 -9.67 11.49
C VAL A 393 -5.35 -9.33 10.31
N ARG A 394 -4.32 -8.50 10.49
CA ARG A 394 -3.33 -8.26 9.43
C ARG A 394 -2.62 -9.55 9.00
N THR A 395 -2.24 -10.39 9.95
CA THR A 395 -1.64 -11.70 9.65
C THR A 395 -2.63 -12.64 8.96
N TYR A 396 -3.89 -12.65 9.40
CA TYR A 396 -4.97 -13.45 8.83
C TYR A 396 -5.31 -13.04 7.41
N ILE A 397 -5.54 -11.74 7.18
CA ILE A 397 -5.77 -11.16 5.85
C ILE A 397 -4.62 -11.53 4.94
N HIS A 398 -3.39 -11.35 5.40
CA HIS A 398 -2.23 -11.67 4.57
C HIS A 398 -2.10 -13.16 4.27
N ASN A 399 -2.43 -14.06 5.21
CA ASN A 399 -2.48 -15.49 4.94
C ASN A 399 -3.59 -15.86 3.95
N LEU A 400 -4.73 -15.15 3.98
CA LEU A 400 -5.78 -15.32 2.98
C LEU A 400 -5.31 -14.84 1.61
N GLU A 401 -4.67 -13.67 1.54
CA GLU A 401 -4.07 -13.16 0.31
C GLU A 401 -3.05 -14.16 -0.26
N LEU A 402 -2.15 -14.68 0.59
CA LEU A 402 -1.17 -15.68 0.18
C LEU A 402 -1.81 -16.98 -0.32
N ALA A 403 -2.91 -17.42 0.30
CA ALA A 403 -3.64 -18.60 -0.11
C ALA A 403 -4.32 -18.45 -1.48
N GLU A 404 -4.58 -17.21 -1.92
CA GLU A 404 -5.14 -16.91 -3.24
C GLU A 404 -4.08 -16.95 -4.35
N PHE A 405 -2.79 -16.89 -4.02
CA PHE A 405 -1.72 -17.06 -5.00
C PHE A 405 -1.46 -18.55 -5.25
N PRO A 406 -1.30 -18.98 -6.52
CA PRO A 406 -0.85 -20.32 -6.83
C PRO A 406 0.45 -20.61 -6.10
N ARG A 407 0.46 -21.66 -5.28
CA ARG A 407 1.68 -22.20 -4.67
C ARG A 407 2.59 -22.67 -5.79
N ARG A 408 3.48 -21.80 -6.27
CA ARG A 408 4.59 -22.25 -7.10
C ARG A 408 5.47 -23.11 -6.20
N ARG A 409 6.09 -24.13 -6.77
CA ARG A 409 7.37 -24.63 -6.25
C ARG A 409 8.32 -23.43 -6.32
N THR A 410 8.39 -22.66 -5.25
CA THR A 410 9.47 -21.69 -5.10
C THR A 410 10.75 -22.47 -5.16
N ALA A 411 11.66 -22.07 -6.06
CA ALA A 411 13.03 -22.52 -5.94
C ALA A 411 13.46 -22.15 -4.51
N PRO A 412 14.03 -23.10 -3.73
CA PRO A 412 14.55 -22.77 -2.42
C PRO A 412 15.54 -21.61 -2.59
N VAL A 413 15.47 -20.66 -1.66
CA VAL A 413 16.40 -19.53 -1.63
C VAL A 413 17.83 -20.11 -1.70
N PRO A 414 18.67 -19.69 -2.67
CA PRO A 414 19.98 -20.30 -2.89
C PRO A 414 20.81 -20.26 -1.61
N PRO A 415 21.63 -21.29 -1.27
CA PRO A 415 22.41 -21.31 -0.03
C PRO A 415 23.29 -20.05 0.20
N THR A 416 23.72 -19.40 -0.88
CA THR A 416 24.52 -18.17 -0.88
C THR A 416 23.73 -16.89 -0.59
N ASP A 417 22.40 -16.98 -0.54
CA ASP A 417 21.54 -15.82 -0.33
C ASP A 417 21.69 -15.26 1.09
N PRO A 418 21.82 -13.92 1.23
CA PRO A 418 22.03 -13.29 2.53
C PRO A 418 20.86 -13.49 3.50
N TRP A 419 19.65 -13.81 3.02
CA TRP A 419 18.50 -14.07 3.88
C TRP A 419 18.53 -15.42 4.60
N ASN A 420 19.31 -16.40 4.13
CA ASN A 420 19.25 -17.77 4.66
C ASN A 420 19.50 -17.88 6.17
N ARG A 421 20.41 -17.06 6.70
CA ARG A 421 20.73 -17.04 8.13
C ARG A 421 19.55 -16.58 9.00
N LEU A 422 18.62 -15.82 8.41
CA LEU A 422 17.45 -15.27 9.10
C LEU A 422 16.19 -16.09 8.85
N LEU A 423 16.08 -16.82 7.73
CA LEU A 423 14.88 -17.60 7.39
C LEU A 423 14.34 -18.43 8.57
N PRO A 424 15.15 -19.22 9.33
CA PRO A 424 14.64 -20.01 10.45
C PRO A 424 14.04 -19.17 11.59
N LYS A 425 14.46 -17.90 11.73
CA LYS A 425 14.02 -16.96 12.77
C LYS A 425 12.74 -16.22 12.38
N LEU A 426 12.39 -16.22 11.09
CA LEU A 426 11.25 -15.48 10.56
C LEU A 426 9.93 -16.27 10.70
N ALA A 427 8.83 -15.54 10.91
CA ALA A 427 7.50 -16.13 10.87
C ALA A 427 7.24 -16.77 9.48
N PRO A 428 6.45 -17.87 9.38
CA PRO A 428 6.23 -18.58 8.11
C PRO A 428 5.85 -17.67 6.95
N VAL A 429 4.94 -16.73 7.22
CA VAL A 429 4.47 -15.73 6.26
C VAL A 429 5.59 -14.80 5.75
N VAL A 430 6.50 -14.40 6.63
CA VAL A 430 7.62 -13.52 6.29
C VAL A 430 8.67 -14.30 5.50
N ARG A 431 8.91 -15.57 5.85
CA ARG A 431 9.76 -16.47 5.05
C ARG A 431 9.24 -16.63 3.63
N GLU A 432 7.92 -16.77 3.49
CA GLU A 432 7.29 -16.88 2.19
C GLU A 432 7.55 -15.62 1.37
N LEU A 433 7.27 -14.43 1.91
CA LEU A 433 7.55 -13.14 1.24
C LEU A 433 9.02 -12.95 0.86
N VAL A 434 9.93 -13.32 1.75
CA VAL A 434 11.38 -13.29 1.46
C VAL A 434 11.73 -14.19 0.28
N SER A 435 11.04 -15.31 0.12
CA SER A 435 11.32 -16.30 -0.92
C SER A 435 10.60 -15.99 -2.23
N THR A 436 9.37 -15.47 -2.18
CA THR A 436 8.50 -15.28 -3.35
C THR A 436 8.52 -13.86 -3.90
N GLY A 437 9.01 -12.87 -3.14
CA GLY A 437 8.91 -11.47 -3.52
C GLY A 437 7.54 -10.86 -3.20
N CYS A 438 7.20 -9.77 -3.87
CA CYS A 438 5.93 -9.07 -3.65
C CYS A 438 4.85 -9.73 -4.51
N PRO A 439 3.74 -10.22 -3.92
CA PRO A 439 2.86 -11.16 -4.61
C PRO A 439 1.82 -10.49 -5.52
N ALA A 440 1.49 -9.22 -5.31
CA ALA A 440 0.45 -8.51 -6.06
C ALA A 440 0.71 -7.01 -6.17
N TYR A 441 0.27 -6.40 -7.28
CA TYR A 441 0.27 -4.95 -7.46
C TYR A 441 -0.54 -4.25 -6.35
N GLY A 442 -0.03 -3.12 -5.84
CA GLY A 442 -0.65 -2.36 -4.76
C GLY A 442 -0.38 -2.90 -3.35
N THR A 443 0.39 -3.99 -3.21
CA THR A 443 0.74 -4.56 -1.89
C THR A 443 2.18 -4.25 -1.44
N ARG A 444 3.01 -3.66 -2.32
CA ARG A 444 4.43 -3.37 -2.09
C ARG A 444 4.69 -2.68 -0.75
N THR A 445 4.02 -1.57 -0.49
CA THR A 445 4.23 -0.77 0.74
C THR A 445 3.96 -1.61 2.00
N ALA A 446 2.87 -2.38 2.01
CA ALA A 446 2.52 -3.24 3.14
C ALA A 446 3.53 -4.40 3.33
N VAL A 447 3.98 -5.00 2.23
CA VAL A 447 4.99 -6.08 2.24
C VAL A 447 6.35 -5.55 2.70
N MET A 448 6.82 -4.43 2.15
CA MET A 448 8.09 -3.81 2.54
C MET A 448 8.08 -3.42 4.02
N GLN A 449 7.02 -2.78 4.51
CA GLN A 449 6.90 -2.46 5.94
C GLN A 449 6.93 -3.73 6.79
N ARG A 450 6.24 -4.80 6.36
CA ARG A 450 6.22 -6.08 7.09
C ARG A 450 7.60 -6.74 7.16
N LEU A 451 8.37 -6.69 6.07
CA LEU A 451 9.74 -7.18 6.04
C LEU A 451 10.65 -6.30 6.92
N ALA A 452 10.54 -4.98 6.84
CA ALA A 452 11.30 -4.04 7.66
C ALA A 452 11.02 -4.24 9.17
N ASP A 453 9.75 -4.36 9.56
CA ASP A 453 9.35 -4.64 10.94
C ASP A 453 9.98 -5.95 11.46
N ALA A 454 9.98 -7.00 10.63
CA ALA A 454 10.56 -8.29 10.99
C ALA A 454 12.09 -8.24 11.10
N LEU A 455 12.75 -7.50 10.22
CA LEU A 455 14.19 -7.29 10.26
C LEU A 455 14.63 -6.46 11.46
N ALA A 456 13.88 -5.42 11.81
CA ALA A 456 14.19 -4.57 12.95
C ALA A 456 14.17 -5.33 14.28
N GLU A 457 13.46 -6.46 14.38
CA GLU A 457 13.52 -7.36 15.54
C GLU A 457 14.75 -8.28 15.57
N LEU A 458 15.50 -8.39 14.46
CA LEU A 458 16.50 -9.46 14.26
C LEU A 458 17.91 -8.95 13.96
N VAL A 459 18.05 -7.78 13.35
CA VAL A 459 19.33 -7.26 12.86
C VAL A 459 19.41 -5.74 13.03
N GLU A 460 20.61 -5.18 12.86
CA GLU A 460 20.87 -3.74 12.89
C GLU A 460 20.35 -3.02 11.63
N PRO A 461 20.11 -1.69 11.68
CA PRO A 461 19.55 -0.93 10.56
C PRO A 461 20.33 -1.04 9.25
N LEU A 462 21.66 -1.10 9.31
CA LEU A 462 22.50 -1.21 8.11
C LEU A 462 22.24 -2.54 7.37
N ILE A 463 22.29 -3.65 8.12
CA ILE A 463 22.02 -4.99 7.60
C ILE A 463 20.58 -5.09 7.08
N ALA A 464 19.61 -4.48 7.77
CA ALA A 464 18.23 -4.47 7.32
C ALA A 464 18.05 -3.79 5.94
N ARG A 465 18.76 -2.68 5.71
CA ARG A 465 18.76 -1.99 4.40
C ARG A 465 19.34 -2.86 3.30
N GLU A 466 20.50 -3.47 3.55
CA GLU A 466 21.16 -4.35 2.58
C GLU A 466 20.26 -5.52 2.18
N LEU A 467 19.63 -6.18 3.17
CA LEU A 467 18.72 -7.29 2.94
C LEU A 467 17.47 -6.89 2.15
N LEU A 468 16.86 -5.74 2.46
CA LEU A 468 15.71 -5.24 1.71
C LEU A 468 16.08 -4.80 0.30
N ARG A 469 17.22 -4.14 0.10
CA ARG A 469 17.70 -3.78 -1.24
C ARG A 469 17.97 -5.03 -2.09
N HIS A 470 18.63 -6.03 -1.50
CA HIS A 470 18.83 -7.33 -2.15
C HIS A 470 17.48 -7.99 -2.50
N TRP A 471 16.51 -7.95 -1.58
CA TRP A 471 15.18 -8.49 -1.83
C TRP A 471 14.49 -7.78 -3.01
N VAL A 472 14.55 -6.45 -3.10
CA VAL A 472 13.99 -5.66 -4.22
C VAL A 472 14.70 -5.94 -5.54
N ALA A 473 16.01 -6.14 -5.52
CA ALA A 473 16.84 -6.34 -6.71
C ALA A 473 16.67 -7.74 -7.32
N ASP A 474 16.66 -8.77 -6.47
CA ASP A 474 16.94 -10.15 -6.87
C ASP A 474 15.75 -11.09 -6.79
N ARG A 475 14.59 -10.65 -6.30
CA ARG A 475 13.36 -11.48 -6.24
C ARG A 475 12.46 -11.28 -7.46
N ASP A 476 11.74 -12.35 -7.81
CA ASP A 476 10.74 -12.34 -8.89
C ASP A 476 9.42 -11.74 -8.39
N HIS A 477 9.40 -10.41 -8.21
CA HIS A 477 8.20 -9.70 -7.78
C HIS A 477 7.10 -9.79 -8.84
N ARG A 478 5.88 -10.14 -8.42
CA ARG A 478 4.68 -10.03 -9.26
C ARG A 478 4.08 -8.63 -9.27
N SER A 479 4.49 -7.80 -8.31
CA SER A 479 4.07 -6.41 -8.18
C SER A 479 4.76 -5.55 -9.25
N GLU A 480 4.00 -5.14 -10.25
CA GLU A 480 4.51 -4.39 -11.40
C GLU A 480 5.04 -2.99 -11.04
N ASP A 481 4.60 -2.40 -9.93
CA ASP A 481 5.13 -1.15 -9.38
C ASP A 481 6.61 -1.24 -8.95
N ILE A 482 7.10 -2.43 -8.57
CA ILE A 482 8.53 -2.66 -8.29
C ILE A 482 9.34 -2.75 -9.58
N GLU A 483 8.75 -3.27 -10.66
CA GLU A 483 9.46 -3.43 -11.93
C GLU A 483 9.51 -2.15 -12.75
N LEU A 484 8.42 -1.38 -12.73
CA LEU A 484 8.30 -0.12 -13.47
C LEU A 484 9.34 0.90 -13.02
N ASP A 485 9.64 0.94 -11.72
CA ASP A 485 10.57 1.89 -11.14
C ASP A 485 11.32 1.28 -9.95
N ARG A 486 12.13 0.25 -10.25
CA ARG A 486 12.93 -0.45 -9.25
C ARG A 486 13.85 0.49 -8.47
N GLU A 487 14.41 1.49 -9.15
CA GLU A 487 15.30 2.47 -8.53
C GLU A 487 14.58 3.33 -7.50
N ALA A 488 13.37 3.83 -7.79
CA ALA A 488 12.58 4.53 -6.79
C ALA A 488 12.20 3.62 -5.61
N VAL A 489 11.92 2.33 -5.85
CA VAL A 489 11.67 1.37 -4.76
C VAL A 489 12.91 1.15 -3.90
N LEU A 490 14.08 1.02 -4.51
CA LEU A 490 15.36 0.90 -3.81
C LEU A 490 15.67 2.15 -2.99
N ALA A 491 15.40 3.34 -3.51
CA ALA A 491 15.54 4.61 -2.80
C ALA A 491 14.58 4.72 -1.61
N ALA A 492 13.37 4.16 -1.71
CA ALA A 492 12.40 4.14 -0.63
C ALA A 492 12.74 3.17 0.52
N VAL A 493 13.69 2.25 0.35
CA VAL A 493 14.07 1.27 1.40
C VAL A 493 14.46 1.95 2.71
N ASP A 494 15.19 3.06 2.63
CA ASP A 494 15.66 3.78 3.82
C ASP A 494 14.50 4.33 4.66
N GLU A 495 13.40 4.76 4.02
CA GLU A 495 12.20 5.23 4.70
C GLU A 495 11.54 4.09 5.50
N PHE A 496 11.37 2.92 4.88
CA PHE A 496 10.75 1.77 5.55
C PHE A 496 11.59 1.26 6.72
N VAL A 497 12.91 1.17 6.56
CA VAL A 497 13.81 0.79 7.64
C VAL A 497 13.80 1.84 8.74
N GLY A 498 13.95 3.13 8.39
CA GLY A 498 13.92 4.22 9.35
C GLY A 498 12.63 4.22 10.18
N SER A 499 11.47 4.06 9.53
CA SER A 499 10.18 3.96 10.19
C SER A 499 10.09 2.75 11.11
N ALA A 500 10.48 1.56 10.64
CA ALA A 500 10.41 0.34 11.44
C ALA A 500 11.27 0.42 12.70
N PHE A 501 12.49 0.95 12.60
CA PHE A 501 13.38 1.09 13.76
C PHE A 501 12.96 2.23 14.70
N ALA A 502 12.42 3.33 14.18
CA ALA A 502 11.84 4.39 15.01
C ALA A 502 10.65 3.88 15.83
N ASP A 503 9.77 3.08 15.22
CA ASP A 503 8.57 2.51 15.86
C ASP A 503 8.87 1.44 16.92
N GLN A 504 10.05 0.81 16.85
CA GLN A 504 10.44 -0.21 17.83
C GLN A 504 10.87 0.37 19.18
N GLY A 505 11.15 1.66 19.27
CA GLY A 505 11.72 2.29 20.46
C GLY A 505 13.19 1.91 20.64
N PHE A 506 14.04 2.91 20.90
CA PHE A 506 15.47 2.71 21.07
C PHE A 506 15.82 2.49 22.55
N VAL A 507 16.71 1.55 22.84
CA VAL A 507 17.46 1.52 24.11
C VAL A 507 18.77 2.24 23.84
N PRO A 508 19.07 3.37 24.50
CA PRO A 508 20.36 4.05 24.36
C PRO A 508 21.53 3.08 24.44
N GLU A 509 22.45 3.15 23.47
CA GLU A 509 23.60 2.24 23.38
C GLU A 509 24.44 2.27 24.67
N THR A 510 24.58 3.45 25.28
CA THR A 510 25.21 3.64 26.59
C THR A 510 24.52 2.87 27.71
N VAL A 511 23.19 2.81 27.69
CA VAL A 511 22.38 2.06 28.67
C VAL A 511 22.43 0.56 28.39
N TRP A 512 22.39 0.17 27.11
CA TRP A 512 22.53 -1.23 26.71
C TRP A 512 23.90 -1.80 27.06
N ALA A 513 24.99 -1.06 26.83
CA ALA A 513 26.35 -1.47 27.15
C ALA A 513 26.53 -1.74 28.65
N ILE A 514 25.89 -0.95 29.53
CA ILE A 514 25.94 -1.19 30.98
C ILE A 514 25.15 -2.46 31.35
N ALA A 515 23.96 -2.65 30.78
CA ALA A 515 23.18 -3.86 31.02
C ALA A 515 23.90 -5.12 30.52
N GLU A 516 24.53 -5.06 29.35
CA GLU A 516 25.33 -6.16 28.79
C GLU A 516 26.53 -6.49 29.70
N LYS A 517 27.25 -5.48 30.19
CA LYS A 517 28.34 -5.64 31.16
C LYS A 517 27.88 -6.34 32.45
N ASN A 518 26.72 -5.96 32.98
CA ASN A 518 26.16 -6.55 34.20
C ASN A 518 25.72 -8.00 34.01
N ILE A 519 25.09 -8.31 32.86
CA ILE A 519 24.74 -9.69 32.50
C ILE A 519 26.01 -10.53 32.38
N ASP A 520 27.03 -10.01 31.71
CA ASP A 520 28.29 -10.72 31.52
C ASP A 520 29.02 -10.99 32.84
N ALA A 521 29.05 -9.99 33.73
CA ALA A 521 29.61 -10.13 35.06
C ALA A 521 28.87 -11.20 35.88
N PHE A 522 27.53 -11.23 35.82
CA PHE A 522 26.73 -12.24 36.50
C PHE A 522 27.02 -13.67 36.02
N TYR A 523 27.05 -13.90 34.70
CA TYR A 523 27.33 -15.25 34.17
C TYR A 523 28.78 -15.67 34.40
N LYS A 524 29.71 -14.72 34.47
CA LYS A 524 31.12 -14.98 34.83
C LYS A 524 31.25 -15.35 36.31
N ALA A 525 30.55 -14.65 37.21
CA ALA A 525 30.58 -14.89 38.65
C ALA A 525 29.83 -16.19 39.05
N ASN A 526 28.84 -16.60 38.27
CA ASN A 526 27.98 -17.76 38.57
C ASN A 526 28.21 -18.94 37.63
N ALA A 527 29.38 -19.06 37.01
CA ALA A 527 29.69 -20.08 36.00
C ALA A 527 29.48 -21.53 36.48
N ALA A 528 29.53 -21.78 37.80
CA ALA A 528 29.33 -23.08 38.41
C ALA A 528 27.86 -23.44 38.68
N LEU A 529 26.92 -22.48 38.60
CA LEU A 529 25.50 -22.70 38.84
C LEU A 529 24.74 -22.73 37.50
N PRO A 530 23.94 -23.77 37.20
CA PRO A 530 23.13 -23.78 35.98
C PRO A 530 22.10 -22.64 36.06
N PRO A 531 22.21 -21.61 35.20
CA PRO A 531 21.31 -20.48 35.25
C PRO A 531 19.95 -20.87 34.63
N SER A 532 18.90 -20.24 35.14
CA SER A 532 17.51 -20.44 34.67
C SER A 532 17.27 -19.99 33.21
N LEU A 533 18.20 -19.21 32.65
CA LEU A 533 18.27 -18.78 31.26
C LEU A 533 19.73 -18.88 30.79
N THR A 534 19.98 -19.00 29.49
CA THR A 534 21.33 -18.80 28.95
C THR A 534 21.69 -17.31 28.92
N ARG A 535 23.00 -17.00 28.87
CA ARG A 535 23.52 -15.62 28.74
C ARG A 535 22.82 -14.85 27.61
N ASP A 536 22.65 -15.50 26.46
CA ASP A 536 22.04 -14.92 25.28
C ASP A 536 20.52 -14.73 25.43
N GLN A 537 19.83 -15.68 26.06
CA GLN A 537 18.41 -15.53 26.41
C GLN A 537 18.17 -14.39 27.40
N CYS A 538 19.10 -14.21 28.35
CA CYS A 538 19.04 -13.13 29.34
C CYS A 538 19.27 -11.76 28.70
N ARG A 539 20.25 -11.62 27.81
CA ARG A 539 20.47 -10.40 27.00
C ARG A 539 19.22 -10.02 26.21
N ARG A 540 18.63 -10.96 25.48
CA ARG A 540 17.40 -10.71 24.71
C ARG A 540 16.22 -10.34 25.60
N ALA A 541 16.07 -10.98 26.77
CA ALA A 541 15.02 -10.66 27.73
C ALA A 541 15.18 -9.23 28.28
N ALA A 542 16.39 -8.86 28.70
CA ALA A 542 16.70 -7.54 29.23
C ALA A 542 16.51 -6.45 28.17
N PHE A 543 17.06 -6.62 26.96
CA PHE A 543 16.90 -5.66 25.86
C PHE A 543 15.43 -5.41 25.54
N ASN A 544 14.61 -6.46 25.44
CA ASN A 544 13.19 -6.32 25.17
C ASN A 544 12.44 -5.57 26.29
N ILE A 545 12.77 -5.81 27.56
CA ILE A 545 12.15 -5.10 28.68
C ILE A 545 12.55 -3.62 28.67
N MET A 546 13.83 -3.33 28.44
CA MET A 546 14.34 -1.97 28.30
C MET A 546 13.67 -1.23 27.15
N ARG A 547 13.56 -1.90 26.00
CA ARG A 547 12.88 -1.38 24.82
C ARG A 547 11.42 -1.01 25.12
N LEU A 548 10.72 -1.85 25.89
CA LEU A 548 9.33 -1.59 26.31
C LEU A 548 9.23 -0.36 27.22
N PHE A 549 10.20 -0.14 28.10
CA PHE A 549 10.26 1.05 28.94
C PHE A 549 10.52 2.33 28.14
N TYR A 550 11.53 2.33 27.26
CA TYR A 550 11.84 3.50 26.43
C TYR A 550 10.71 3.85 25.46
N ARG A 551 9.97 2.84 24.99
CA ARG A 551 8.75 3.03 24.20
C ARG A 551 7.60 3.69 24.98
N ARG A 552 7.58 3.59 26.33
CA ARG A 552 6.55 4.22 27.19
C ARG A 552 6.65 5.73 27.22
N LYS A 553 7.89 6.24 27.28
CA LYS A 553 8.23 7.67 27.35
C LYS A 553 7.76 8.48 26.14
N HIS A 554 7.47 7.82 25.00
CA HIS A 554 7.00 8.44 23.76
C HIS A 554 5.48 8.25 23.48
N GLY A 555 4.68 7.88 24.50
CA GLY A 555 3.22 8.03 24.44
C GLY A 555 2.43 6.89 23.79
N VAL A 556 2.95 5.65 23.75
CA VAL A 556 2.17 4.50 23.26
C VAL A 556 2.40 3.24 24.10
N ILE A 557 1.65 2.99 25.19
CA ILE A 557 1.51 1.60 25.69
C ILE A 557 0.21 1.32 26.51
N PRO A 558 -0.18 0.03 26.70
CA PRO A 558 0.55 -0.94 27.54
C PRO A 558 0.87 -2.30 26.87
N ILE A 559 1.93 -2.95 27.37
CA ILE A 559 2.39 -4.34 27.11
C ILE A 559 2.67 -4.95 28.48
N ALA A 560 2.29 -6.22 28.69
CA ALA A 560 3.00 -7.23 29.48
C ALA A 560 2.04 -8.39 29.75
N GLY A 561 2.34 -9.57 29.22
CA GLY A 561 1.53 -10.78 29.41
C GLY A 561 1.73 -11.76 28.26
N GLU A 562 1.28 -11.42 27.05
CA GLU A 562 1.24 -12.38 25.94
C GLU A 562 2.44 -12.33 24.99
N ARG A 563 3.04 -11.16 24.72
CA ARG A 563 4.17 -11.05 23.77
C ARG A 563 5.49 -11.64 24.28
N PHE A 564 5.79 -11.46 25.57
CA PHE A 564 6.93 -12.13 26.22
C PHE A 564 6.75 -13.66 26.19
N GLY A 565 5.50 -14.08 26.31
CA GLY A 565 5.07 -15.45 26.15
C GLY A 565 5.13 -16.01 24.73
N LEU A 566 4.99 -15.18 23.69
CA LEU A 566 5.02 -15.57 22.28
C LEU A 566 6.45 -15.78 21.75
N ALA A 567 7.41 -14.99 22.22
CA ALA A 567 8.83 -15.18 21.92
C ALA A 567 9.36 -16.51 22.49
N LEU A 568 8.97 -16.85 23.73
CA LEU A 568 9.31 -18.13 24.37
C LEU A 568 8.43 -19.32 23.90
N LYS A 569 7.21 -19.08 23.38
CA LYS A 569 6.37 -20.13 22.74
C LYS A 569 6.93 -20.60 21.40
N LYS A 570 7.67 -19.77 20.66
CA LYS A 570 8.20 -20.13 19.35
C LYS A 570 9.43 -21.03 19.41
N GLU A 571 10.17 -21.05 20.52
CA GLU A 571 11.16 -22.10 20.81
C GLU A 571 10.51 -23.47 21.09
N ARG A 572 9.18 -23.55 21.26
CA ARG A 572 8.41 -24.78 21.55
C ARG A 572 7.60 -25.35 20.39
N ALA A 573 7.78 -24.85 19.17
CA ALA A 573 7.02 -25.33 18.01
C ALA A 573 7.52 -26.67 17.43
N GLY A 574 8.53 -27.31 18.04
CA GLY A 574 8.81 -28.73 17.90
C GLY A 574 8.60 -29.40 19.26
N ASP A 575 7.63 -30.31 19.33
CA ASP A 575 7.25 -31.13 20.49
C ASP A 575 6.68 -30.43 21.74
N LEU A 576 5.41 -30.75 22.05
CA LEU A 576 4.80 -30.45 23.34
C LEU A 576 4.32 -31.74 24.03
N PRO A 577 4.80 -32.00 25.26
CA PRO A 577 3.96 -32.50 26.33
C PRO A 577 3.40 -31.31 27.16
N ARG A 578 2.08 -31.36 27.36
CA ARG A 578 1.26 -30.82 28.47
C ARG A 578 1.65 -29.46 29.12
N ARG A 579 0.88 -28.43 28.77
CA ARG A 579 0.42 -27.16 29.43
C ARG A 579 0.98 -26.61 30.78
N ARG A 580 1.84 -27.27 31.55
CA ARG A 580 2.41 -26.71 32.82
C ARG A 580 3.71 -25.89 32.70
N PRO A 581 4.56 -25.96 31.67
CA PRO A 581 5.90 -25.37 31.76
C PRO A 581 5.98 -23.88 31.37
N PHE A 582 4.88 -23.15 31.18
CA PHE A 582 4.92 -21.74 30.74
C PHE A 582 4.97 -20.72 31.89
N LYS A 583 4.13 -20.92 32.93
CA LYS A 583 4.17 -20.10 34.17
C LYS A 583 5.55 -20.15 34.84
N ASN A 584 6.21 -21.31 34.80
CA ASN A 584 7.53 -21.49 35.39
C ASN A 584 8.64 -20.76 34.63
N HIS A 585 8.50 -20.45 33.34
CA HIS A 585 9.52 -19.70 32.59
C HIS A 585 9.41 -18.20 32.82
N VAL A 586 8.19 -17.65 32.86
CA VAL A 586 7.97 -16.23 33.18
C VAL A 586 8.41 -15.94 34.61
N ALA A 587 8.07 -16.81 35.57
CA ALA A 587 8.53 -16.71 36.94
C ALA A 587 10.06 -16.77 37.03
N ARG A 588 10.71 -17.68 36.28
CA ARG A 588 12.18 -17.80 36.22
C ARG A 588 12.86 -16.59 35.59
N VAL A 589 12.32 -16.04 34.50
CA VAL A 589 12.87 -14.82 33.87
C VAL A 589 12.77 -13.65 34.84
N ARG A 590 11.61 -13.49 35.48
CA ARG A 590 11.39 -12.45 36.50
C ARG A 590 12.37 -12.57 37.66
N GLU A 591 12.50 -13.77 38.21
CA GLU A 591 13.47 -14.06 39.28
C GLU A 591 14.91 -13.76 38.86
N THR A 592 15.28 -14.12 37.63
CA THR A 592 16.62 -13.84 37.07
C THR A 592 16.88 -12.34 36.97
N LEU A 593 15.89 -11.56 36.51
CA LEU A 593 16.02 -10.11 36.36
C LEU A 593 16.02 -9.37 37.70
N VAL A 594 15.30 -9.88 38.71
CA VAL A 594 15.39 -9.40 40.09
C VAL A 594 16.77 -9.69 40.67
N ARG A 595 17.32 -10.89 40.45
CA ARG A 595 18.69 -11.24 40.89
C ARG A 595 19.80 -10.43 40.21
N LEU A 596 19.53 -9.91 39.01
CA LEU A 596 20.44 -9.07 38.24
C LEU A 596 20.30 -7.58 38.59
N ASP A 597 19.50 -7.23 39.61
CA ASP A 597 19.15 -5.85 39.97
C ASP A 597 18.62 -5.02 38.79
N PHE A 598 17.93 -5.65 37.84
CA PHE A 598 17.19 -4.93 36.80
C PHE A 598 15.75 -4.63 37.21
N LEU A 599 15.16 -5.44 38.09
CA LEU A 599 13.79 -5.28 38.58
C LEU A 599 13.74 -5.36 40.11
N ARG A 600 12.95 -4.47 40.73
CA ARG A 600 12.57 -4.53 42.14
C ARG A 600 11.08 -4.79 42.25
N GLU A 601 10.66 -5.78 43.01
CA GLU A 601 9.24 -5.97 43.32
C GLU A 601 8.81 -4.90 44.34
N VAL A 602 7.82 -4.09 43.98
CA VAL A 602 7.27 -3.00 44.81
C VAL A 602 6.04 -3.47 45.57
N THR A 603 5.15 -4.21 44.89
CA THR A 603 4.00 -4.85 45.55
C THR A 603 3.74 -6.24 44.97
N PRO A 604 3.53 -7.27 45.82
CA PRO A 604 3.28 -8.62 45.36
C PRO A 604 1.88 -8.78 44.75
N ALA A 605 1.70 -9.77 43.87
CA ALA A 605 0.40 -10.08 43.28
C ALA A 605 -0.54 -10.69 44.34
N ASP A 606 -1.74 -10.14 44.45
CA ASP A 606 -2.80 -10.72 45.27
C ASP A 606 -3.56 -11.79 44.45
N ARG A 607 -3.48 -13.05 44.89
CA ARG A 607 -4.13 -14.18 44.22
C ARG A 607 -5.65 -14.20 44.39
N HIS A 608 -6.22 -13.40 45.28
CA HIS A 608 -7.66 -13.40 45.60
C HIS A 608 -8.36 -12.08 45.24
N GLY A 609 -7.61 -10.98 45.09
CA GLY A 609 -8.14 -9.65 44.74
C GLY A 609 -7.93 -9.16 43.29
N HIS A 610 -7.48 -10.02 42.36
CA HIS A 610 -7.15 -9.66 40.97
C HIS A 610 -6.13 -8.49 40.82
N ARG A 611 -5.29 -8.24 41.83
CA ARG A 611 -4.30 -7.15 41.81
C ARG A 611 -2.99 -7.63 41.17
N ALA A 612 -2.54 -6.93 40.13
CA ALA A 612 -1.26 -7.15 39.45
C ALA A 612 -0.09 -6.90 40.41
N ALA A 613 0.98 -7.72 40.32
CA ALA A 613 2.24 -7.41 40.99
C ALA A 613 2.85 -6.16 40.35
N VAL A 614 3.50 -5.31 41.15
CA VAL A 614 4.15 -4.09 40.68
C VAL A 614 5.65 -4.23 40.79
N TYR A 615 6.35 -3.91 39.72
CA TYR A 615 7.81 -3.89 39.66
C TYR A 615 8.33 -2.51 39.29
N GLU A 616 9.44 -2.11 39.89
CA GLU A 616 10.23 -0.95 39.54
C GLU A 616 11.50 -1.41 38.81
N LEU A 617 12.01 -0.57 37.94
CA LEU A 617 13.19 -0.85 37.14
C LEU A 617 14.41 -0.18 37.79
N LEU A 618 15.44 -0.95 38.12
CA LEU A 618 16.62 -0.47 38.86
C LEU A 618 17.82 -0.22 37.95
N SER A 619 18.73 0.67 38.35
CA SER A 619 19.99 1.05 37.65
C SER A 619 20.59 -0.12 36.84
N PRO A 620 20.83 0.06 35.52
CA PRO A 620 21.57 1.20 34.95
C PRO A 620 20.76 2.24 34.17
N TYR A 621 19.48 2.41 34.46
CA TYR A 621 18.65 3.42 33.78
C TYR A 621 18.99 4.84 34.21
N TRP A 622 19.86 5.49 33.43
CA TRP A 622 20.13 6.92 33.57
C TRP A 622 19.86 7.67 32.24
N PRO A 623 19.17 8.84 32.27
CA PRO A 623 18.54 9.40 33.46
C PRO A 623 17.31 8.58 33.88
N PRO A 624 16.99 8.50 35.19
CA PRO A 624 15.74 7.91 35.66
C PRO A 624 14.56 8.64 35.01
N PRO A 625 13.39 8.00 34.92
CA PRO A 625 12.15 8.68 34.54
C PRO A 625 12.02 9.96 35.36
N THR A 626 11.64 11.05 34.70
CA THR A 626 11.65 12.40 35.30
C THR A 626 10.59 12.61 36.38
N ASP A 627 9.67 11.66 36.56
CA ASP A 627 8.69 11.65 37.67
C ASP A 627 9.02 10.53 38.68
N PRO A 628 9.13 10.83 39.99
CA PRO A 628 9.26 9.82 41.02
C PRO A 628 7.98 8.97 41.11
N GLY A 629 8.09 7.65 40.88
CA GLY A 629 6.97 6.70 41.09
C GLY A 629 6.48 5.92 39.86
N GLU A 630 7.30 5.74 38.81
CA GLU A 630 6.88 4.90 37.67
C GLU A 630 6.93 3.40 37.98
N PHE A 631 5.75 2.79 37.96
CA PHE A 631 5.52 1.39 38.31
C PHE A 631 5.15 0.53 37.08
N LEU A 632 5.67 -0.71 37.03
CA LEU A 632 5.33 -1.72 36.02
C LEU A 632 4.33 -2.72 36.61
N HIS A 633 3.08 -2.65 36.19
CA HIS A 633 2.03 -3.55 36.64
C HIS A 633 2.01 -4.82 35.79
N VAL A 634 2.30 -5.98 36.40
CA VAL A 634 2.26 -7.31 35.78
C VAL A 634 1.03 -8.05 36.30
N THR A 635 -0.01 -8.16 35.47
CA THR A 635 -1.19 -9.00 35.76
C THR A 635 -0.82 -10.48 35.59
N PRO A 636 -1.21 -11.39 36.50
CA PRO A 636 -0.88 -12.82 36.45
C PRO A 636 -1.32 -13.59 35.20
#